data_AF-S3YSE0-F1
#
_entry.id   AF-S3YSE0-F1
#
_cell.length_a   1.000
_cell.length_b   1.000
_cell.length_c   1.000
_cell.angle_alpha   90.00
_cell.angle_beta   90.00
_cell.angle_gamma   90.00
#
_symmetry.space_group_name_H-M   'P 1'
#
loop_
_entity.id
_entity.type
_entity.pdbx_description
1 polymer ?
#
loop_
_entity_poly.entity_id
_entity_poly.type
_entity_poly.pdbx_seq_one_letter_code
_entity_poly.pdbx_strand_id
1 'polypeptide(L)'
;MKTRLAVIGILCVLLIPAYANNPLRKAPYPQQDNIIYLNPAPLLVPPSMKQSDYLQFNLSQDKNFKGDNDILSKPVPWCMFNPHKILDTGLWYWRFRSVSKTGEEMPWSKTYSFTVEESTPRFATPPFEVFLNNIPKNSPRIYCFLNDRLEDARKNVRSNPEFEVMIDDARSALAMDFSTDTQPYKHVFAMSENFDKLNTAYQMLQYNLYVEKMLANVRCLLKQNPTKNFMGNDFKAGELVYLLAATYENFYDRFTAQERQRIEEIVMKVLDFYYKDRLLGRTENMFFDEHIWQFEIRRFLQASLVMYDKYPAAKEYLEYYYELWNTRGPGTGFNRDGAWHNGANYFSANAVSLCYLPTLFSYLTGFDFLQHPWYKNAGIGTAYTWLPGSLSAGFGDGHEKRNGKPLRIRSAFADFLARTTNDPYAAWYSAANNRYNTESETRLYRLASGKQRPADCELPADAPKAVWFRDCGEMVANSNLRDLKKNVSLSFRSSPFGSGNHTHSNQNAFNLHYGGEAVYHAVGHYMNFSDPHNLLSYRNTRAHNTLLINGIGQPFTPDAYGYIVRMFNGDNISYALGDASAAYCGISDIRLWKNSFKKYHLTQTPENGFGETPLKKYRRHIFLLHPNKVVIYDELEASEKVHWDWLLHSPVKFDINPVTATLTTVNKEKGFTSVAQLFSGQKATITQTDKFAAPPNDADAQRGEDFTAPWSLTASFGPSKSNRILTIIQVEADGMQAVQIMKEGNAFRCGEWTIEAELDAKRPGRLYIRNNRNNAVFSYGNKKPEINGETYSCKEKDASVLFDSINGKWETQEMSDQRIQTMGKW
;
A
#
# COMPACT_ATOMS: atom_id res chain seq x y z
N MET A 1 -39.24 12.99 13.74
CA MET A 1 -37.79 13.24 13.77
C MET A 1 -37.27 13.17 12.34
N LYS A 2 -37.00 14.35 11.77
CA LYS A 2 -36.76 14.57 10.34
C LYS A 2 -35.26 14.52 10.03
N THR A 3 -34.95 14.09 8.80
CA THR A 3 -33.72 14.33 8.01
C THR A 3 -32.41 13.71 8.53
N ARG A 4 -32.17 12.43 8.18
CA ARG A 4 -30.84 11.92 7.82
C ARG A 4 -30.87 11.57 6.33
N LEU A 5 -30.63 12.57 5.48
CA LEU A 5 -30.42 12.37 4.04
C LEU A 5 -28.94 12.06 3.78
N ALA A 6 -28.71 10.96 3.08
CA ALA A 6 -27.59 10.64 2.20
C ALA A 6 -26.20 11.22 2.56
N VAL A 7 -25.44 10.48 3.38
CA VAL A 7 -23.97 10.55 3.39
C VAL A 7 -23.45 9.40 2.52
N ILE A 8 -23.68 9.48 1.21
CA ILE A 8 -23.18 8.50 0.24
C ILE A 8 -22.61 9.29 -0.93
N GLY A 9 -21.27 9.33 -1.03
CA GLY A 9 -20.57 9.89 -2.19
C GLY A 9 -19.47 10.93 -1.93
N ILE A 10 -19.21 11.36 -0.70
CA ILE A 10 -18.25 12.45 -0.42
C ILE A 10 -16.81 11.94 -0.19
N LEU A 11 -16.34 11.04 -1.04
CA LEU A 11 -14.89 10.77 -1.17
C LEU A 11 -14.37 11.02 -2.58
N CYS A 12 -15.24 11.26 -3.56
CA CYS A 12 -14.85 11.29 -4.97
C CYS A 12 -15.37 12.51 -5.77
N VAL A 13 -16.10 13.46 -5.15
CA VAL A 13 -16.80 14.51 -5.90
C VAL A 13 -15.98 15.80 -6.15
N LEU A 14 -14.77 15.90 -5.60
CA LEU A 14 -13.81 16.96 -5.96
C LEU A 14 -12.51 16.40 -6.52
N LEU A 15 -12.62 15.51 -7.52
CA LEU A 15 -11.47 15.07 -8.29
C LEU A 15 -11.50 15.77 -9.66
N ILE A 16 -10.64 16.80 -9.81
CA ILE A 16 -10.00 17.07 -11.11
C ILE A 16 -9.58 15.70 -11.63
N PRO A 17 -9.91 15.32 -12.87
CA PRO A 17 -9.60 13.98 -13.31
C PRO A 17 -8.09 13.80 -13.16
N ALA A 18 -7.71 12.91 -12.25
CA ALA A 18 -6.34 12.48 -12.02
C ALA A 18 -5.91 11.60 -13.21
N TYR A 19 -6.17 12.08 -14.43
CA TYR A 19 -5.60 11.52 -15.63
C TYR A 19 -4.08 11.58 -15.47
N ALA A 20 -3.46 10.41 -15.35
CA ALA A 20 -2.19 10.17 -16.01
C ALA A 20 -1.02 11.05 -15.60
N ASN A 21 -0.66 11.09 -14.32
CA ASN A 21 0.51 11.86 -13.90
C ASN A 21 1.56 11.06 -13.13
N ASN A 22 1.35 9.76 -12.87
CA ASN A 22 2.45 8.90 -12.49
C ASN A 22 3.38 8.68 -13.69
N PRO A 23 4.70 8.62 -13.49
CA PRO A 23 5.64 8.43 -14.58
C PRO A 23 5.39 7.09 -15.29
N LEU A 24 5.62 7.10 -16.60
CA LEU A 24 5.60 5.90 -17.43
C LEU A 24 7.00 5.32 -17.48
N ARG A 25 7.08 3.98 -17.46
CA ARG A 25 8.32 3.24 -17.63
C ARG A 25 9.12 3.77 -18.82
N LYS A 26 10.41 4.09 -18.60
CA LYS A 26 11.33 4.62 -19.62
C LYS A 26 12.23 3.57 -20.25
N ALA A 27 12.32 2.38 -19.66
CA ALA A 27 13.16 1.29 -20.17
C ALA A 27 12.47 -0.07 -20.00
N PRO A 28 12.73 -1.04 -20.90
CA PRO A 28 12.21 -2.39 -20.76
C PRO A 28 12.52 -3.04 -19.42
N TYR A 29 11.69 -3.98 -18.99
CA TYR A 29 11.88 -4.77 -17.77
C TYR A 29 11.52 -6.24 -18.04
N PRO A 30 12.28 -7.21 -17.51
CA PRO A 30 13.51 -7.05 -16.73
C PRO A 30 14.76 -6.82 -17.60
N GLN A 31 15.81 -6.27 -16.98
CA GLN A 31 17.17 -6.08 -17.54
C GLN A 31 18.21 -6.74 -16.63
N GLN A 32 19.47 -6.73 -17.08
CA GLN A 32 20.56 -7.50 -16.46
C GLN A 32 20.78 -7.14 -14.98
N ASP A 33 20.58 -5.87 -14.63
CA ASP A 33 20.78 -5.36 -13.27
C ASP A 33 19.56 -5.58 -12.37
N ASN A 34 18.42 -6.03 -12.93
CA ASN A 34 17.21 -6.26 -12.15
C ASN A 34 17.26 -7.62 -11.45
N ILE A 35 16.94 -7.60 -10.15
CA ILE A 35 16.51 -8.79 -9.43
C ILE A 35 15.00 -8.93 -9.65
N ILE A 36 14.57 -10.04 -10.23
CA ILE A 36 13.14 -10.27 -10.51
C ILE A 36 12.37 -10.63 -9.24
N TYR A 37 11.12 -10.19 -9.15
CA TYR A 37 10.28 -10.42 -7.97
C TYR A 37 9.70 -11.83 -7.93
N LEU A 38 9.36 -12.36 -9.11
CA LEU A 38 8.69 -13.65 -9.31
C LEU A 38 9.26 -14.35 -10.54
N ASN A 39 9.15 -15.67 -10.56
CA ASN A 39 9.39 -16.53 -11.71
C ASN A 39 8.06 -17.15 -12.19
N PRO A 40 7.62 -16.88 -13.44
CA PRO A 40 8.28 -16.01 -14.43
C PRO A 40 8.13 -14.52 -14.10
N ALA A 41 9.07 -13.70 -14.58
CA ALA A 41 8.92 -12.25 -14.58
C ALA A 41 8.14 -11.81 -15.83
N PRO A 42 7.24 -10.81 -15.73
CA PRO A 42 6.60 -10.25 -16.91
C PRO A 42 7.62 -9.46 -17.74
N LEU A 43 7.50 -9.54 -19.07
CA LEU A 43 8.27 -8.71 -19.99
C LEU A 43 7.47 -7.44 -20.30
N LEU A 44 8.00 -6.28 -19.93
CA LEU A 44 7.36 -4.97 -20.10
C LEU A 44 8.16 -4.11 -21.06
N VAL A 45 7.48 -3.50 -22.01
CA VAL A 45 8.07 -2.62 -23.03
C VAL A 45 7.49 -1.22 -22.89
N PRO A 46 8.29 -0.14 -22.78
CA PRO A 46 7.77 1.22 -22.78
C PRO A 46 6.88 1.48 -24.01
N PRO A 47 5.74 2.19 -23.86
CA PRO A 47 4.85 2.46 -24.98
C PRO A 47 5.55 3.25 -26.10
N SER A 48 6.56 4.07 -25.77
CA SER A 48 7.38 4.80 -26.75
C SER A 48 8.22 3.91 -27.67
N MET A 49 8.39 2.62 -27.34
CA MET A 49 9.14 1.64 -28.13
C MET A 49 8.24 0.77 -29.02
N LYS A 50 6.92 0.91 -28.93
CA LYS A 50 5.96 0.25 -29.82
C LYS A 50 5.80 1.10 -31.09
N GLN A 51 6.23 0.56 -32.21
CA GLN A 51 6.31 1.27 -33.51
C GLN A 51 5.15 0.95 -34.45
N SER A 52 4.30 -0.03 -34.11
CA SER A 52 3.17 -0.47 -34.95
C SER A 52 2.00 -0.96 -34.08
N ASP A 53 1.02 -1.63 -34.69
CA ASP A 53 -0.23 -2.05 -34.06
C ASP A 53 -0.03 -3.07 -32.93
N TYR A 54 0.95 -3.97 -33.05
CA TYR A 54 1.20 -5.06 -32.11
C TYR A 54 2.67 -5.15 -31.69
N LEU A 55 2.93 -5.87 -30.59
CA LEU A 55 4.24 -6.32 -30.17
C LEU A 55 4.32 -7.85 -30.20
N GLN A 56 5.46 -8.37 -30.61
CA GLN A 56 5.81 -9.78 -30.50
C GLN A 56 7.09 -9.93 -29.68
N PHE A 57 7.11 -10.91 -28.77
CA PHE A 57 8.18 -11.15 -27.82
C PHE A 57 8.87 -12.47 -28.13
N ASN A 58 10.19 -12.53 -27.90
CA ASN A 58 10.98 -13.75 -27.99
C ASN A 58 11.86 -13.87 -26.74
N LEU A 59 11.80 -15.00 -26.04
CA LEU A 59 12.47 -15.28 -24.76
C LEU A 59 13.19 -16.64 -24.83
N SER A 60 14.46 -16.69 -24.47
CA SER A 60 15.33 -17.87 -24.63
C SER A 60 16.48 -17.90 -23.62
N GLN A 61 17.04 -19.07 -23.33
CA GLN A 61 18.36 -19.20 -22.67
C GLN A 61 19.53 -19.13 -23.66
N ASP A 62 19.29 -19.28 -24.97
CA ASP A 62 20.26 -19.01 -26.03
C ASP A 62 20.13 -17.55 -26.50
N LYS A 63 21.23 -16.80 -26.40
CA LYS A 63 21.31 -15.40 -26.84
C LYS A 63 21.00 -15.22 -28.34
N ASN A 64 21.12 -16.28 -29.13
CA ASN A 64 20.82 -16.28 -30.56
C ASN A 64 19.37 -16.66 -30.89
N PHE A 65 18.58 -17.07 -29.88
CA PHE A 65 17.19 -17.51 -30.04
C PHE A 65 17.08 -18.68 -31.04
N LYS A 66 17.91 -19.71 -30.83
CA LYS A 66 17.87 -21.00 -31.53
C LYS A 66 17.85 -22.18 -30.56
N GLY A 67 17.38 -21.95 -29.34
CA GLY A 67 17.31 -22.96 -28.29
C GLY A 67 16.05 -23.83 -28.38
N ASP A 68 16.10 -25.01 -27.77
CA ASP A 68 14.98 -25.97 -27.78
C ASP A 68 13.78 -25.50 -26.94
N ASN A 69 13.98 -24.53 -26.04
CA ASN A 69 12.97 -24.01 -25.10
C ASN A 69 12.59 -22.54 -25.37
N ASP A 70 12.83 -22.05 -26.58
CA ASP A 70 12.53 -20.68 -26.97
C ASP A 70 11.03 -20.40 -26.99
N ILE A 71 10.62 -19.26 -26.43
CA ILE A 71 9.23 -18.83 -26.37
C ILE A 71 9.05 -17.63 -27.30
N LEU A 72 8.33 -17.84 -28.40
CA LEU A 72 7.87 -16.80 -29.31
C LEU A 72 6.37 -16.53 -29.06
N SER A 73 6.03 -15.30 -28.66
CA SER A 73 4.63 -14.93 -28.42
C SER A 73 3.85 -14.76 -29.73
N LYS A 74 2.52 -14.79 -29.65
CA LYS A 74 1.67 -14.16 -30.68
C LYS A 74 1.86 -12.63 -30.65
N PRO A 75 1.63 -11.91 -31.76
CA PRO A 75 1.52 -10.46 -31.72
C PRO A 75 0.34 -10.01 -30.84
N VAL A 76 0.59 -9.05 -29.94
CA VAL A 76 -0.42 -8.53 -28.97
C VAL A 76 -0.50 -7.00 -29.01
N PRO A 77 -1.68 -6.38 -28.76
CA PRO A 77 -1.84 -4.93 -28.89
C PRO A 77 -1.28 -4.14 -27.70
N TRP A 78 -1.02 -4.80 -26.57
CA TRP A 78 -0.49 -4.21 -25.35
C TRP A 78 1.03 -4.33 -25.24
N CYS A 79 1.59 -3.71 -24.21
CA CYS A 79 3.02 -3.58 -23.99
C CYS A 79 3.58 -4.50 -22.90
N MET A 80 2.99 -5.68 -22.75
CA MET A 80 3.33 -6.69 -21.75
C MET A 80 3.29 -8.11 -22.33
N PHE A 81 4.07 -9.02 -21.75
CA PHE A 81 4.00 -10.44 -22.02
C PHE A 81 4.26 -11.25 -20.75
N ASN A 82 3.34 -12.18 -20.44
CA ASN A 82 3.48 -13.15 -19.36
C ASN A 82 3.82 -14.52 -19.96
N PRO A 83 4.95 -15.15 -19.60
CA PRO A 83 5.32 -16.45 -20.15
C PRO A 83 4.40 -17.61 -19.74
N HIS A 84 3.64 -17.48 -18.65
CA HIS A 84 2.78 -18.53 -18.07
C HIS A 84 3.49 -19.87 -17.83
N LYS A 85 4.81 -19.84 -17.67
CA LYS A 85 5.68 -21.01 -17.51
C LYS A 85 6.78 -20.69 -16.50
N ILE A 86 7.05 -21.62 -15.59
CA ILE A 86 8.22 -21.53 -14.71
C ILE A 86 9.48 -21.62 -15.59
N LEU A 87 10.34 -20.63 -15.48
CA LEU A 87 11.61 -20.58 -16.18
C LEU A 87 12.69 -21.31 -15.37
N ASP A 88 13.57 -22.01 -16.07
CA ASP A 88 14.74 -22.64 -15.45
C ASP A 88 15.69 -21.59 -14.84
N THR A 89 16.40 -21.99 -13.79
CA THR A 89 17.41 -21.14 -13.14
C THR A 89 18.54 -20.82 -14.11
N GLY A 90 19.01 -19.57 -14.09
CA GLY A 90 20.12 -19.13 -14.93
C GLY A 90 19.80 -17.87 -15.73
N LEU A 91 20.66 -17.60 -16.71
CA LEU A 91 20.59 -16.41 -17.55
C LEU A 91 19.57 -16.60 -18.68
N TRP A 92 18.63 -15.66 -18.79
CA TRP A 92 17.66 -15.58 -19.87
C TRP A 92 17.88 -14.33 -20.72
N TYR A 93 17.58 -14.45 -22.00
CA TYR A 93 17.65 -13.40 -23.01
C TYR A 93 16.27 -13.16 -23.60
N TRP A 94 15.93 -11.90 -23.83
CA TRP A 94 14.67 -11.57 -24.50
C TRP A 94 14.80 -10.36 -25.41
N ARG A 95 13.94 -10.32 -26.43
CA ARG A 95 13.82 -9.22 -27.39
C ARG A 95 12.37 -9.10 -27.83
N PHE A 96 12.02 -7.96 -28.41
CA PHE A 96 10.68 -7.72 -28.93
C PHE A 96 10.76 -7.03 -30.30
N ARG A 97 9.67 -7.09 -31.06
CA ARG A 97 9.51 -6.33 -32.31
C ARG A 97 8.08 -5.84 -32.45
N SER A 98 7.89 -4.80 -33.24
CA SER A 98 6.55 -4.36 -33.62
C SER A 98 6.07 -5.14 -34.84
N VAL A 99 4.76 -5.40 -34.90
CA VAL A 99 4.10 -6.09 -36.01
C VAL A 99 2.88 -5.27 -36.42
N SER A 100 2.70 -5.04 -37.73
CA SER A 100 1.55 -4.30 -38.25
C SER A 100 0.27 -5.15 -38.27
N LYS A 101 -0.88 -4.51 -38.47
CA LYS A 101 -2.15 -5.19 -38.75
C LYS A 101 -2.12 -6.16 -39.94
N THR A 102 -1.25 -5.93 -40.92
CA THR A 102 -1.09 -6.80 -42.09
C THR A 102 -0.12 -7.96 -41.85
N GLY A 103 0.52 -8.02 -40.67
CA GLY A 103 1.50 -9.04 -40.31
C GLY A 103 2.94 -8.70 -40.69
N GLU A 104 3.21 -7.46 -41.13
CA GLU A 104 4.58 -7.03 -41.44
C GLU A 104 5.40 -6.93 -40.15
N GLU A 105 6.51 -7.66 -40.11
CA GLU A 105 7.39 -7.76 -38.96
C GLU A 105 8.51 -6.70 -39.05
N MET A 106 8.55 -5.79 -38.08
CA MET A 106 9.65 -4.83 -37.96
C MET A 106 10.91 -5.50 -37.38
N PRO A 107 12.10 -4.87 -37.50
CA PRO A 107 13.32 -5.40 -36.91
C PRO A 107 13.19 -5.68 -35.40
N TRP A 108 13.88 -6.73 -34.95
CA TRP A 108 14.01 -7.01 -33.52
C TRP A 108 14.71 -5.86 -32.79
N SER A 109 14.27 -5.60 -31.56
CA SER A 109 14.99 -4.75 -30.61
C SER A 109 16.38 -5.32 -30.32
N LYS A 110 17.22 -4.52 -29.64
CA LYS A 110 18.39 -5.09 -28.96
C LYS A 110 17.95 -6.20 -28.00
N THR A 111 18.84 -7.15 -27.75
CA THR A 111 18.63 -8.23 -26.78
C THR A 111 18.85 -7.72 -25.36
N TYR A 112 17.87 -7.94 -24.49
CA TYR A 112 17.95 -7.74 -23.04
C TYR A 112 18.20 -9.09 -22.37
N SER A 113 18.65 -9.07 -21.12
CA SER A 113 18.84 -10.28 -20.33
C SER A 113 18.46 -10.06 -18.87
N PHE A 114 18.22 -11.14 -18.14
CA PHE A 114 18.01 -11.15 -16.68
C PHE A 114 18.33 -12.54 -16.14
N THR A 115 18.55 -12.64 -14.84
CA THR A 115 18.84 -13.92 -14.18
C THR A 115 17.63 -14.38 -13.38
N VAL A 116 17.25 -15.65 -13.55
CA VAL A 116 16.34 -16.36 -12.65
C VAL A 116 17.20 -17.03 -11.59
N GLU A 117 17.13 -16.54 -10.35
CA GLU A 117 17.85 -17.14 -9.21
C GLU A 117 17.02 -18.28 -8.61
N GLU A 118 17.68 -19.29 -8.05
CA GLU A 118 17.01 -20.45 -7.42
C GLU A 118 16.04 -20.02 -6.30
N SER A 119 16.41 -18.96 -5.57
CA SER A 119 15.63 -18.35 -4.49
C SER A 119 14.43 -17.53 -4.96
N THR A 120 14.28 -17.28 -6.27
CA THR A 120 13.18 -16.47 -6.82
C THR A 120 11.85 -17.18 -6.58
N PRO A 121 10.86 -16.55 -5.91
CA PRO A 121 9.55 -17.16 -5.69
C PRO A 121 8.86 -17.53 -7.02
N ARG A 122 8.27 -18.73 -7.06
CA ARG A 122 7.64 -19.30 -8.26
C ARG A 122 6.14 -19.10 -8.23
N PHE A 123 5.58 -18.52 -9.28
CA PHE A 123 4.15 -18.31 -9.45
C PHE A 123 3.82 -18.14 -10.94
N ALA A 124 3.75 -19.26 -11.67
CA ALA A 124 3.33 -19.27 -13.08
C ALA A 124 1.82 -19.46 -13.15
N THR A 125 1.10 -18.42 -13.57
CA THR A 125 -0.33 -18.49 -13.78
C THR A 125 -0.67 -19.18 -15.10
N PRO A 126 -1.86 -19.80 -15.23
CA PRO A 126 -2.29 -20.41 -16.49
C PRO A 126 -2.47 -19.39 -17.62
N PRO A 127 -2.31 -19.78 -18.89
CA PRO A 127 -2.59 -18.89 -20.02
C PRO A 127 -4.08 -18.57 -20.14
N PHE A 128 -4.41 -17.44 -20.76
CA PHE A 128 -5.79 -16.94 -20.88
C PHE A 128 -6.78 -17.96 -21.46
N GLU A 129 -6.35 -18.86 -22.34
CA GLU A 129 -7.21 -19.88 -22.94
C GLU A 129 -7.82 -20.82 -21.88
N VAL A 130 -7.10 -21.11 -20.79
CA VAL A 130 -7.64 -21.92 -19.68
C VAL A 130 -8.76 -21.16 -18.97
N PHE A 131 -8.53 -19.89 -18.66
CA PHE A 131 -9.54 -19.01 -18.06
C PHE A 131 -10.79 -18.92 -18.95
N LEU A 132 -10.59 -18.63 -20.24
CA LEU A 132 -11.66 -18.45 -21.23
C LEU A 132 -12.51 -19.70 -21.42
N ASN A 133 -11.89 -20.87 -21.53
CA ASN A 133 -12.58 -22.14 -21.82
C ASN A 133 -13.47 -22.62 -20.67
N ASN A 134 -13.17 -22.17 -19.45
CA ASN A 134 -13.90 -22.56 -18.24
C ASN A 134 -14.98 -21.55 -17.83
N ILE A 135 -15.14 -20.43 -18.55
CA ILE A 135 -16.26 -19.51 -18.30
C ILE A 135 -17.58 -20.26 -18.54
N PRO A 136 -18.53 -20.25 -17.57
CA PRO A 136 -19.82 -20.90 -17.76
C PRO A 136 -20.56 -20.35 -18.98
N LYS A 137 -21.11 -21.27 -19.78
CA LYS A 137 -21.94 -20.90 -20.94
C LYS A 137 -23.21 -20.17 -20.51
N ASN A 138 -23.80 -20.58 -19.39
CA ASN A 138 -25.02 -20.02 -18.85
C ASN A 138 -24.72 -18.89 -17.84
N SER A 139 -25.58 -17.89 -17.81
CA SER A 139 -25.58 -16.82 -16.82
C SER A 139 -26.15 -17.27 -15.47
N PRO A 140 -25.78 -16.62 -14.34
CA PRO A 140 -24.83 -15.50 -14.24
C PRO A 140 -23.36 -15.93 -14.15
N ARG A 141 -22.47 -15.16 -14.78
CA ARG A 141 -21.03 -15.39 -14.88
C ARG A 141 -20.23 -14.57 -13.87
N ILE A 142 -20.69 -13.38 -13.46
CA ILE A 142 -19.94 -12.49 -12.54
C ILE A 142 -19.59 -13.19 -11.21
N TYR A 143 -20.53 -13.90 -10.60
CA TYR A 143 -20.30 -14.63 -9.33
C TYR A 143 -20.36 -16.14 -9.52
N CYS A 144 -19.93 -16.65 -10.68
CA CYS A 144 -20.05 -18.07 -11.01
C CYS A 144 -19.41 -19.01 -9.99
N PHE A 145 -18.36 -18.55 -9.30
CA PHE A 145 -17.68 -19.26 -8.22
C PHE A 145 -18.53 -19.49 -6.96
N LEU A 146 -19.75 -18.95 -6.90
CA LEU A 146 -20.71 -19.17 -5.80
C LEU A 146 -21.84 -20.14 -6.18
N ASN A 147 -22.01 -20.46 -7.47
CA ASN A 147 -23.19 -21.17 -7.97
C ASN A 147 -23.40 -22.53 -7.29
N ASP A 148 -22.32 -23.30 -7.09
CA ASP A 148 -22.35 -24.66 -6.53
C ASP A 148 -22.87 -24.72 -5.08
N ARG A 149 -22.84 -23.59 -4.36
CA ARG A 149 -23.22 -23.51 -2.94
C ARG A 149 -24.45 -22.65 -2.70
N LEU A 150 -24.97 -22.02 -3.76
CA LEU A 150 -26.01 -21.02 -3.63
C LEU A 150 -27.34 -21.60 -3.15
N GLU A 151 -27.69 -22.81 -3.60
CA GLU A 151 -28.91 -23.49 -3.14
C GLU A 151 -28.88 -23.79 -1.64
N ASP A 152 -27.74 -24.27 -1.13
CA ASP A 152 -27.57 -24.56 0.29
C ASP A 152 -27.52 -23.28 1.13
N ALA A 153 -26.90 -22.22 0.61
CA ALA A 153 -26.93 -20.90 1.24
C ALA A 153 -28.37 -20.38 1.40
N ARG A 154 -29.21 -20.52 0.36
CA ARG A 154 -30.63 -20.13 0.40
C ARG A 154 -31.42 -20.90 1.46
N LYS A 155 -31.24 -22.22 1.55
CA LYS A 155 -31.92 -23.06 2.55
C LYS A 155 -31.62 -22.60 3.98
N ASN A 156 -30.38 -22.16 4.23
CA ASN A 156 -29.90 -21.84 5.57
C ASN A 156 -29.83 -20.34 5.87
N VAL A 157 -30.13 -19.45 4.92
CA VAL A 157 -29.87 -18.01 5.06
C VAL A 157 -30.54 -17.42 6.31
N ARG A 158 -31.73 -17.88 6.68
CA ARG A 158 -32.46 -17.39 7.86
C ARG A 158 -31.77 -17.70 9.19
N SER A 159 -30.88 -18.70 9.23
CA SER A 159 -30.05 -19.02 10.39
C SER A 159 -28.68 -18.32 10.38
N ASN A 160 -28.34 -17.60 9.30
CA ASN A 160 -27.07 -16.91 9.20
C ASN A 160 -27.07 -15.65 10.11
N PRO A 161 -26.00 -15.39 10.88
CA PRO A 161 -25.91 -14.19 11.73
C PRO A 161 -26.05 -12.85 10.99
N GLU A 162 -25.76 -12.80 9.69
CA GLU A 162 -25.89 -11.59 8.88
C GLU A 162 -27.27 -11.43 8.22
N PHE A 163 -28.23 -12.35 8.47
CA PHE A 163 -29.54 -12.32 7.82
C PHE A 163 -30.30 -11.01 8.03
N GLU A 164 -30.44 -10.57 9.29
CA GLU A 164 -31.20 -9.34 9.61
C GLU A 164 -30.53 -8.10 9.02
N VAL A 165 -29.19 -8.02 9.07
CA VAL A 165 -28.44 -6.90 8.48
C VAL A 165 -28.60 -6.88 6.95
N MET A 166 -28.60 -8.05 6.30
CA MET A 166 -28.89 -8.16 4.87
C MET A 166 -30.30 -7.65 4.53
N ILE A 167 -31.30 -7.97 5.35
CA ILE A 167 -32.68 -7.48 5.17
C ILE A 167 -32.74 -5.95 5.33
N ASP A 168 -32.10 -5.38 6.35
CA ASP A 168 -32.08 -3.92 6.58
C ASP A 168 -31.41 -3.16 5.44
N ASP A 169 -30.30 -3.69 4.91
CA ASP A 169 -29.64 -3.15 3.73
C ASP A 169 -30.54 -3.19 2.49
N ALA A 170 -31.24 -4.32 2.26
CA ALA A 170 -32.17 -4.46 1.16
C ALA A 170 -33.38 -3.51 1.29
N ARG A 171 -33.95 -3.37 2.49
CA ARG A 171 -35.05 -2.44 2.78
C ARG A 171 -34.65 -0.99 2.51
N SER A 172 -33.44 -0.62 2.93
CA SER A 172 -32.88 0.72 2.67
C SER A 172 -32.74 0.99 1.18
N ALA A 173 -32.26 0.01 0.40
CA ALA A 173 -32.14 0.12 -1.04
C ALA A 173 -33.50 0.17 -1.76
N LEU A 174 -34.51 -0.59 -1.29
CA LEU A 174 -35.87 -0.56 -1.84
C LEU A 174 -36.55 0.81 -1.67
N ALA A 175 -36.27 1.49 -0.55
CA ALA A 175 -36.87 2.78 -0.23
C ALA A 175 -36.37 3.94 -1.12
N MET A 176 -35.23 3.81 -1.80
CA MET A 176 -34.68 4.88 -2.66
C MET A 176 -35.32 4.88 -4.04
N ASP A 177 -36.07 5.91 -4.41
CA ASP A 177 -36.67 6.04 -5.75
C ASP A 177 -35.96 7.11 -6.59
N PHE A 178 -35.65 6.76 -7.84
CA PHE A 178 -34.99 7.62 -8.83
C PHE A 178 -35.86 7.89 -10.06
N SER A 179 -37.08 7.34 -10.10
CA SER A 179 -37.95 7.29 -11.29
C SER A 179 -38.36 8.67 -11.83
N THR A 180 -38.44 9.68 -10.95
CA THR A 180 -38.84 11.05 -11.27
C THR A 180 -37.67 11.99 -11.55
N ASP A 181 -36.41 11.53 -11.41
CA ASP A 181 -35.24 12.38 -11.63
C ASP A 181 -34.91 12.51 -13.12
N THR A 182 -34.76 13.74 -13.61
CA THR A 182 -34.40 14.02 -15.01
C THR A 182 -32.90 13.91 -15.28
N GLN A 183 -32.08 13.72 -14.23
CA GLN A 183 -30.63 13.56 -14.32
C GLN A 183 -30.17 12.27 -13.59
N PRO A 184 -30.66 11.08 -13.99
CA PRO A 184 -30.47 9.83 -13.24
C PRO A 184 -29.00 9.41 -13.11
N TYR A 185 -28.14 9.82 -14.05
CA TYR A 185 -26.71 9.50 -14.02
C TYR A 185 -25.97 10.05 -12.79
N LYS A 186 -26.49 11.10 -12.12
CA LYS A 186 -25.86 11.59 -10.87
C LYS A 186 -25.96 10.60 -9.72
N HIS A 187 -26.85 9.60 -9.83
CA HIS A 187 -27.13 8.60 -8.81
C HIS A 187 -26.46 7.24 -9.05
N VAL A 188 -25.60 7.10 -10.08
CA VAL A 188 -25.01 5.80 -10.45
C VAL A 188 -24.30 5.09 -9.28
N PHE A 189 -23.55 5.82 -8.46
CA PHE A 189 -22.93 5.23 -7.26
C PHE A 189 -23.96 4.65 -6.31
N ALA A 190 -25.01 5.42 -5.98
CA ALA A 190 -26.07 4.96 -5.08
C ALA A 190 -26.83 3.78 -5.70
N MET A 191 -27.11 3.81 -7.00
CA MET A 191 -27.76 2.70 -7.71
C MET A 191 -26.90 1.43 -7.71
N SER A 192 -25.58 1.55 -7.86
CA SER A 192 -24.64 0.43 -7.82
C SER A 192 -24.49 -0.17 -6.43
N GLU A 193 -24.31 0.66 -5.39
CA GLU A 193 -24.31 0.19 -3.99
C GLU A 193 -25.64 -0.48 -3.62
N ASN A 194 -26.77 0.07 -4.09
CA ASN A 194 -28.08 -0.53 -3.90
C ASN A 194 -28.23 -1.83 -4.68
N PHE A 195 -27.65 -1.94 -5.87
CA PHE A 195 -27.63 -3.18 -6.63
C PHE A 195 -26.92 -4.28 -5.84
N ASP A 196 -25.74 -4.03 -5.25
CA ASP A 196 -25.03 -5.05 -4.46
C ASP A 196 -25.88 -5.57 -3.28
N LYS A 197 -26.58 -4.66 -2.58
CA LYS A 197 -27.49 -5.01 -1.48
C LYS A 197 -28.71 -5.82 -1.95
N LEU A 198 -29.37 -5.34 -3.00
CA LEU A 198 -30.58 -5.98 -3.55
C LEU A 198 -30.24 -7.32 -4.22
N ASN A 199 -29.12 -7.40 -4.93
CA ASN A 199 -28.63 -8.63 -5.54
C ASN A 199 -28.29 -9.64 -4.45
N THR A 200 -27.58 -9.25 -3.38
CA THR A 200 -27.33 -10.15 -2.24
C THR A 200 -28.63 -10.73 -1.68
N ALA A 201 -29.64 -9.88 -1.41
CA ALA A 201 -30.93 -10.35 -0.91
C ALA A 201 -31.68 -11.22 -1.94
N TYR A 202 -31.64 -10.86 -3.23
CA TYR A 202 -32.23 -11.66 -4.29
C TYR A 202 -31.58 -13.04 -4.37
N GLN A 203 -30.25 -13.12 -4.41
CA GLN A 203 -29.53 -14.39 -4.49
C GLN A 203 -29.89 -15.32 -3.33
N MET A 204 -30.22 -14.78 -2.15
CA MET A 204 -30.62 -15.55 -0.96
C MET A 204 -32.12 -15.88 -0.86
N LEU A 205 -33.01 -15.00 -1.33
CA LEU A 205 -34.45 -15.09 -1.07
C LEU A 205 -35.33 -15.24 -2.31
N GLN A 206 -34.81 -14.89 -3.49
CA GLN A 206 -35.49 -14.99 -4.78
C GLN A 206 -36.80 -14.19 -4.87
N TYR A 207 -36.98 -13.15 -4.06
CA TYR A 207 -38.18 -12.31 -4.11
C TYR A 207 -38.17 -11.34 -5.30
N ASN A 208 -39.26 -11.34 -6.07
CA ASN A 208 -39.37 -10.54 -7.28
C ASN A 208 -39.29 -9.02 -7.02
N LEU A 209 -39.68 -8.53 -5.83
CA LEU A 209 -39.60 -7.11 -5.50
C LEU A 209 -38.16 -6.54 -5.59
N TYR A 210 -37.14 -7.37 -5.30
CA TYR A 210 -35.74 -6.95 -5.42
C TYR A 210 -35.38 -6.77 -6.90
N VAL A 211 -35.85 -7.70 -7.73
CA VAL A 211 -35.68 -7.68 -9.19
C VAL A 211 -36.33 -6.43 -9.79
N GLU A 212 -37.61 -6.18 -9.48
CA GLU A 212 -38.33 -5.01 -10.00
C GLU A 212 -37.59 -3.69 -9.68
N LYS A 213 -37.01 -3.59 -8.48
CA LYS A 213 -36.26 -2.39 -8.08
C LYS A 213 -34.97 -2.23 -8.88
N MET A 214 -34.19 -3.29 -9.06
CA MET A 214 -32.97 -3.25 -9.85
C MET A 214 -33.25 -2.91 -11.33
N LEU A 215 -34.29 -3.50 -11.91
CA LEU A 215 -34.76 -3.18 -13.27
C LEU A 215 -35.21 -1.73 -13.39
N ALA A 216 -35.99 -1.22 -12.43
CA ALA A 216 -36.45 0.16 -12.43
C ALA A 216 -35.28 1.16 -12.40
N ASN A 217 -34.25 0.91 -11.60
CA ASN A 217 -33.05 1.75 -11.55
C ASN A 217 -32.32 1.78 -12.90
N VAL A 218 -32.09 0.62 -13.52
CA VAL A 218 -31.46 0.55 -14.85
C VAL A 218 -32.31 1.26 -15.91
N ARG A 219 -33.63 1.03 -15.92
CA ARG A 219 -34.56 1.69 -16.86
C ARG A 219 -34.55 3.21 -16.76
N CYS A 220 -34.21 3.78 -15.60
CA CYS A 220 -34.02 5.22 -15.49
C CYS A 220 -32.84 5.70 -16.35
N LEU A 221 -31.75 4.94 -16.39
CA LEU A 221 -30.53 5.28 -17.14
C LEU A 221 -30.72 5.11 -18.65
N LEU A 222 -31.49 4.11 -19.09
CA LEU A 222 -31.67 3.80 -20.52
C LEU A 222 -32.37 4.90 -21.32
N LYS A 223 -33.10 5.81 -20.64
CA LYS A 223 -33.84 6.92 -21.25
C LYS A 223 -32.95 7.98 -21.90
N GLN A 224 -31.65 8.01 -21.59
CA GLN A 224 -30.71 8.99 -22.16
C GLN A 224 -29.31 8.38 -22.34
N ASN A 225 -28.41 9.12 -22.99
CA ASN A 225 -27.00 8.71 -23.15
C ASN A 225 -26.13 9.28 -22.02
N PRO A 226 -25.08 8.57 -21.56
CA PRO A 226 -24.06 9.19 -20.72
C PRO A 226 -23.35 10.29 -21.51
N THR A 227 -23.14 11.44 -20.87
CA THR A 227 -22.39 12.54 -21.48
C THR A 227 -20.90 12.23 -21.55
N LYS A 228 -20.16 12.92 -22.41
CA LYS A 228 -18.69 12.78 -22.47
C LYS A 228 -18.03 13.11 -21.13
N ASN A 229 -18.52 14.13 -20.43
CA ASN A 229 -18.01 14.51 -19.10
C ASN A 229 -18.29 13.44 -18.04
N PHE A 230 -19.45 12.76 -18.11
CA PHE A 230 -19.73 11.62 -17.25
C PHE A 230 -18.75 10.48 -17.52
N MET A 231 -18.59 10.08 -18.78
CA MET A 231 -17.69 9.00 -19.18
C MET A 231 -16.21 9.32 -18.89
N GLY A 232 -15.82 10.60 -18.87
CA GLY A 232 -14.46 11.01 -18.54
C GLY A 232 -14.07 10.77 -17.06
N ASN A 233 -15.05 10.59 -16.17
CA ASN A 233 -14.77 10.20 -14.79
C ASN A 233 -14.77 8.66 -14.71
N ASP A 234 -13.62 8.09 -14.36
CA ASP A 234 -13.42 6.63 -14.23
C ASP A 234 -14.41 6.01 -13.27
N PHE A 235 -14.42 6.45 -12.01
CA PHE A 235 -15.29 5.84 -11.00
C PHE A 235 -16.76 5.82 -11.42
N LYS A 236 -17.25 6.90 -12.04
CA LYS A 236 -18.62 6.95 -12.58
C LYS A 236 -18.83 5.97 -13.73
N ALA A 237 -17.83 5.83 -14.61
CA ALA A 237 -17.88 4.94 -15.76
C ALA A 237 -17.84 3.46 -15.34
N GLY A 238 -16.94 3.07 -14.42
CA GLY A 238 -16.88 1.72 -13.87
C GLY A 238 -18.16 1.31 -13.16
N GLU A 239 -18.65 2.14 -12.26
CA GLU A 239 -19.90 1.86 -11.54
C GLU A 239 -21.10 1.77 -12.49
N LEU A 240 -21.14 2.58 -13.56
CA LEU A 240 -22.17 2.48 -14.59
C LEU A 240 -22.12 1.12 -15.30
N VAL A 241 -20.97 0.71 -15.82
CA VAL A 241 -20.90 -0.53 -16.61
C VAL A 241 -21.10 -1.77 -15.76
N TYR A 242 -20.66 -1.75 -14.50
CA TYR A 242 -20.95 -2.82 -13.55
C TYR A 242 -22.44 -2.94 -13.28
N LEU A 243 -23.11 -1.84 -12.90
CA LEU A 243 -24.54 -1.82 -12.63
C LEU A 243 -25.34 -2.36 -13.82
N LEU A 244 -25.02 -1.88 -15.03
CA LEU A 244 -25.69 -2.29 -16.26
C LEU A 244 -25.44 -3.76 -16.58
N ALA A 245 -24.19 -4.21 -16.61
CA ALA A 245 -23.82 -5.58 -16.98
C ALA A 245 -24.36 -6.60 -15.96
N ALA A 246 -24.23 -6.31 -14.67
CA ALA A 246 -24.68 -7.22 -13.62
C ALA A 246 -26.21 -7.34 -13.56
N THR A 247 -26.94 -6.24 -13.73
CA THR A 247 -28.42 -6.31 -13.81
C THR A 247 -28.89 -7.00 -15.08
N TYR A 248 -28.26 -6.68 -16.21
CA TYR A 248 -28.53 -7.29 -17.52
C TYR A 248 -28.36 -8.81 -17.48
N GLU A 249 -27.29 -9.29 -16.88
CA GLU A 249 -27.02 -10.73 -16.83
C GLU A 249 -27.97 -11.47 -15.88
N ASN A 250 -28.19 -10.94 -14.66
CA ASN A 250 -29.06 -11.59 -13.68
C ASN A 250 -30.53 -11.66 -14.12
N PHE A 251 -30.96 -10.72 -14.98
CA PHE A 251 -32.37 -10.55 -15.35
C PHE A 251 -32.58 -10.39 -16.86
N TYR A 252 -31.76 -11.07 -17.66
CA TYR A 252 -31.73 -10.94 -19.12
C TYR A 252 -33.12 -11.06 -19.78
N ASP A 253 -33.94 -12.01 -19.33
CA ASP A 253 -35.28 -12.26 -19.87
C ASP A 253 -36.34 -11.26 -19.41
N ARG A 254 -36.01 -10.39 -18.44
CA ARG A 254 -36.91 -9.35 -17.92
C ARG A 254 -36.78 -8.02 -18.66
N PHE A 255 -35.77 -7.91 -19.53
CA PHE A 255 -35.56 -6.78 -20.43
C PHE A 255 -36.15 -7.08 -21.82
N THR A 256 -36.72 -6.08 -22.44
CA THR A 256 -37.10 -6.14 -23.86
C THR A 256 -35.86 -6.22 -24.75
N ALA A 257 -36.02 -6.68 -26.00
CA ALA A 257 -34.90 -6.71 -26.95
C ALA A 257 -34.24 -5.34 -27.16
N GLN A 258 -35.04 -4.26 -27.19
CA GLN A 258 -34.54 -2.89 -27.32
C GLN A 258 -33.76 -2.44 -26.08
N GLU A 259 -34.25 -2.76 -24.88
CA GLU A 259 -33.53 -2.46 -23.64
C GLU A 259 -32.20 -3.22 -23.56
N ARG A 260 -32.18 -4.50 -23.98
CA ARG A 260 -30.97 -5.31 -24.03
C ARG A 260 -29.91 -4.72 -24.96
N GLN A 261 -30.30 -4.43 -26.20
CA GLN A 261 -29.43 -3.77 -27.17
C GLN A 261 -28.91 -2.43 -26.62
N ARG A 262 -29.78 -1.64 -25.97
CA ARG A 262 -29.41 -0.35 -25.40
C ARG A 262 -28.37 -0.48 -24.27
N ILE A 263 -28.51 -1.48 -23.42
CA ILE A 263 -27.52 -1.78 -22.37
C ILE A 263 -26.18 -2.17 -23.00
N GLU A 264 -26.20 -3.08 -23.97
CA GLU A 264 -25.00 -3.54 -24.69
C GLU A 264 -24.25 -2.37 -25.35
N GLU A 265 -24.96 -1.48 -26.04
CA GLU A 265 -24.39 -0.28 -26.66
C GLU A 265 -23.68 0.63 -25.66
N ILE A 266 -24.30 0.90 -24.51
CA ILE A 266 -23.71 1.76 -23.47
C ILE A 266 -22.47 1.10 -22.87
N VAL A 267 -22.57 -0.19 -22.51
CA VAL A 267 -21.46 -0.95 -21.93
C VAL A 267 -20.27 -1.00 -22.89
N MET A 268 -20.49 -1.40 -24.14
CA MET A 268 -19.42 -1.49 -25.14
C MET A 268 -18.80 -0.14 -25.47
N LYS A 269 -19.59 0.94 -25.52
CA LYS A 269 -19.06 2.30 -25.75
C LYS A 269 -18.10 2.74 -24.64
N VAL A 270 -18.45 2.47 -23.38
CA VAL A 270 -17.58 2.82 -22.23
C VAL A 270 -16.34 1.93 -22.22
N LEU A 271 -16.49 0.62 -22.39
CA LEU A 271 -15.34 -0.30 -22.44
C LEU A 271 -14.36 0.07 -23.56
N ASP A 272 -14.86 0.38 -24.76
CA ASP A 272 -14.02 0.77 -25.90
C ASP A 272 -13.24 2.07 -25.63
N PHE A 273 -13.92 3.08 -25.08
CA PHE A 273 -13.29 4.36 -24.71
C PHE A 273 -12.15 4.15 -23.70
N TYR A 274 -12.39 3.40 -22.62
CA TYR A 274 -11.37 3.18 -21.60
C TYR A 274 -10.21 2.32 -22.11
N TYR A 275 -10.52 1.21 -22.78
CA TYR A 275 -9.51 0.30 -23.30
C TYR A 275 -8.55 1.02 -24.26
N LYS A 276 -9.09 1.69 -25.30
CA LYS A 276 -8.28 2.32 -26.35
C LYS A 276 -7.59 3.60 -25.89
N ASP A 277 -8.31 4.49 -25.20
CA ASP A 277 -7.83 5.86 -24.98
C ASP A 277 -7.12 6.04 -23.63
N ARG A 278 -7.32 5.13 -22.66
CA ARG A 278 -6.79 5.27 -21.29
C ARG A 278 -5.83 4.17 -20.87
N LEU A 279 -6.13 2.91 -21.21
CA LEU A 279 -5.47 1.74 -20.61
C LEU A 279 -4.35 1.16 -21.48
N LEU A 280 -4.64 0.85 -22.75
CA LEU A 280 -3.76 0.08 -23.63
C LEU A 280 -2.36 0.70 -23.76
N GLY A 281 -1.31 -0.09 -23.51
CA GLY A 281 0.09 0.35 -23.55
C GLY A 281 0.52 1.15 -22.32
N ARG A 282 -0.44 1.67 -21.55
CA ARG A 282 -0.22 2.70 -20.53
C ARG A 282 -0.34 2.14 -19.12
N THR A 283 -1.41 1.43 -18.77
CA THR A 283 -1.62 0.95 -17.39
C THR A 283 -0.58 -0.08 -16.96
N GLU A 284 -0.20 -0.99 -17.87
CA GLU A 284 0.88 -1.96 -17.64
C GLU A 284 2.26 -1.30 -17.44
N ASN A 285 2.44 -0.07 -17.93
CA ASN A 285 3.69 0.69 -17.90
C ASN A 285 3.66 1.92 -16.99
N MET A 286 2.56 2.20 -16.30
CA MET A 286 2.50 3.30 -15.35
C MET A 286 3.04 2.84 -14.00
N PHE A 287 3.73 3.73 -13.28
CA PHE A 287 4.26 3.43 -11.95
C PHE A 287 3.16 2.86 -11.05
N PHE A 288 2.04 3.58 -10.95
CA PHE A 288 0.78 3.09 -10.39
C PHE A 288 -0.42 3.90 -10.92
N ASP A 289 -1.60 3.27 -11.06
CA ASP A 289 -2.89 3.92 -11.40
C ASP A 289 -3.93 3.60 -10.33
N GLU A 290 -4.03 4.46 -9.34
CA GLU A 290 -4.82 4.26 -8.13
C GLU A 290 -6.26 3.90 -8.45
N HIS A 291 -6.92 4.68 -9.30
CA HIS A 291 -8.33 4.50 -9.61
C HIS A 291 -8.55 3.16 -10.32
N ILE A 292 -7.69 2.86 -11.30
CA ILE A 292 -7.82 1.61 -12.07
C ILE A 292 -7.64 0.39 -11.18
N TRP A 293 -6.61 0.37 -10.32
CA TRP A 293 -6.34 -0.78 -9.44
C TRP A 293 -7.36 -0.94 -8.31
N GLN A 294 -7.93 0.17 -7.80
CA GLN A 294 -8.89 0.13 -6.71
C GLN A 294 -10.21 -0.52 -7.12
N PHE A 295 -10.87 0.00 -8.16
CA PHE A 295 -12.23 -0.39 -8.53
C PHE A 295 -12.36 -0.76 -10.00
N GLU A 296 -11.78 0.04 -10.91
CA GLU A 296 -12.16 -0.01 -12.32
C GLU A 296 -11.74 -1.28 -13.04
N ILE A 297 -10.55 -1.81 -12.74
CA ILE A 297 -10.09 -3.07 -13.35
C ILE A 297 -11.10 -4.19 -13.10
N ARG A 298 -11.64 -4.26 -11.88
CA ARG A 298 -12.69 -5.22 -11.51
C ARG A 298 -13.99 -4.91 -12.26
N ARG A 299 -14.45 -3.65 -12.27
CA ARG A 299 -15.73 -3.28 -12.90
C ARG A 299 -15.70 -3.52 -14.42
N PHE A 300 -14.61 -3.15 -15.09
CA PHE A 300 -14.43 -3.37 -16.52
C PHE A 300 -14.28 -4.86 -16.85
N LEU A 301 -13.54 -5.63 -16.05
CA LEU A 301 -13.47 -7.08 -16.22
C LEU A 301 -14.84 -7.73 -16.07
N GLN A 302 -15.62 -7.35 -15.06
CA GLN A 302 -16.99 -7.86 -14.84
C GLN A 302 -17.89 -7.58 -16.04
N ALA A 303 -17.85 -6.36 -16.60
CA ALA A 303 -18.63 -6.01 -17.78
C ALA A 303 -18.15 -6.75 -19.04
N SER A 304 -16.83 -6.87 -19.26
CA SER A 304 -16.28 -7.65 -20.37
C SER A 304 -16.63 -9.13 -20.28
N LEU A 305 -16.66 -9.71 -19.07
CA LEU A 305 -17.06 -11.09 -18.82
C LEU A 305 -18.52 -11.38 -19.22
N VAL A 306 -19.41 -10.38 -19.13
CA VAL A 306 -20.80 -10.51 -19.58
C VAL A 306 -20.91 -10.42 -21.11
N MET A 307 -19.99 -9.70 -21.77
CA MET A 307 -20.07 -9.36 -23.21
C MET A 307 -19.15 -10.18 -24.12
N TYR A 308 -18.24 -10.98 -23.57
CA TYR A 308 -17.13 -11.60 -24.31
C TYR A 308 -17.55 -12.50 -25.48
N ASP A 309 -18.69 -13.19 -25.36
CA ASP A 309 -19.22 -14.12 -26.36
C ASP A 309 -20.12 -13.44 -27.41
N LYS A 310 -20.46 -12.16 -27.19
CA LYS A 310 -21.30 -11.36 -28.10
C LYS A 310 -20.47 -10.44 -28.98
N TYR A 311 -19.36 -9.93 -28.45
CA TYR A 311 -18.51 -8.95 -29.14
C TYR A 311 -17.04 -9.38 -29.11
N PRO A 312 -16.39 -9.57 -30.28
CA PRO A 312 -14.97 -9.89 -30.34
C PRO A 312 -14.08 -8.90 -29.56
N ALA A 313 -14.43 -7.62 -29.56
CA ALA A 313 -13.73 -6.60 -28.80
C ALA A 313 -13.82 -6.83 -27.28
N ALA A 314 -14.96 -7.25 -26.75
CA ALA A 314 -15.12 -7.55 -25.33
C ALA A 314 -14.25 -8.74 -24.90
N LYS A 315 -14.06 -9.74 -25.78
CA LYS A 315 -13.12 -10.85 -25.55
C LYS A 315 -11.68 -10.36 -25.46
N GLU A 316 -11.26 -9.46 -26.35
CA GLU A 316 -9.92 -8.85 -26.28
C GLU A 316 -9.73 -8.05 -24.98
N TYR A 317 -10.73 -7.27 -24.56
CA TYR A 317 -10.65 -6.52 -23.31
C TYR A 317 -10.54 -7.46 -22.11
N LEU A 318 -11.30 -8.57 -22.12
CA LEU A 318 -11.24 -9.58 -21.08
C LEU A 318 -9.85 -10.22 -20.99
N GLU A 319 -9.23 -10.54 -22.14
CA GLU A 319 -7.84 -11.02 -22.22
C GLU A 319 -6.87 -9.99 -21.64
N TYR A 320 -6.99 -8.73 -22.06
CA TYR A 320 -6.14 -7.65 -21.53
C TYR A 320 -6.23 -7.52 -20.00
N TYR A 321 -7.43 -7.55 -19.42
CA TYR A 321 -7.56 -7.44 -17.96
C TYR A 321 -7.00 -8.66 -17.22
N TYR A 322 -7.14 -9.86 -17.77
CA TYR A 322 -6.52 -11.06 -17.23
C TYR A 322 -4.99 -10.94 -17.27
N GLU A 323 -4.42 -10.62 -18.43
CA GLU A 323 -2.97 -10.46 -18.59
C GLU A 323 -2.41 -9.30 -17.74
N LEU A 324 -3.13 -8.19 -17.64
CA LEU A 324 -2.72 -7.03 -16.83
C LEU A 324 -2.61 -7.39 -15.35
N TRP A 325 -3.57 -8.15 -14.82
CA TRP A 325 -3.50 -8.62 -13.45
C TRP A 325 -2.32 -9.58 -13.24
N ASN A 326 -2.06 -10.49 -14.17
CA ASN A 326 -0.91 -11.39 -14.10
C ASN A 326 0.44 -10.65 -14.17
N THR A 327 0.48 -9.50 -14.85
CA THR A 327 1.68 -8.67 -14.99
C THR A 327 1.93 -7.74 -13.79
N ARG A 328 0.90 -7.08 -13.27
CA ARG A 328 1.04 -5.97 -12.29
C ARG A 328 0.17 -6.13 -11.03
N GLY A 329 -0.59 -7.21 -10.91
CA GLY A 329 -1.43 -7.52 -9.76
C GLY A 329 -0.82 -8.64 -8.88
N PRO A 330 -1.12 -8.66 -7.57
CA PRO A 330 -1.55 -7.52 -6.77
C PRO A 330 -0.42 -6.51 -6.53
N GLY A 331 -0.76 -5.31 -6.06
CA GLY A 331 0.22 -4.39 -5.45
C GLY A 331 1.34 -3.90 -6.37
N THR A 332 1.06 -3.63 -7.64
CA THR A 332 1.99 -3.19 -8.72
C THR A 332 2.82 -4.28 -9.37
N GLY A 333 2.78 -5.53 -8.90
CA GLY A 333 3.67 -6.61 -9.35
C GLY A 333 5.09 -6.52 -8.78
N PHE A 334 5.38 -5.48 -8.01
CA PHE A 334 6.66 -5.24 -7.33
C PHE A 334 6.51 -5.26 -5.80
N ASN A 335 5.55 -6.03 -5.29
CA ASN A 335 5.27 -6.13 -3.86
C ASN A 335 4.78 -7.54 -3.50
N ARG A 336 5.50 -8.20 -2.60
CA ARG A 336 5.19 -9.54 -2.07
C ARG A 336 4.91 -9.52 -0.57
N ASP A 337 4.91 -8.34 0.06
CA ASP A 337 4.89 -8.20 1.52
C ASP A 337 3.52 -8.34 2.15
N GLY A 338 2.44 -8.32 1.36
CA GLY A 338 1.07 -8.24 1.88
C GLY A 338 0.67 -6.87 2.43
N ALA A 339 1.63 -6.06 2.91
CA ALA A 339 1.46 -4.64 3.16
C ALA A 339 1.19 -3.87 1.85
N TRP A 340 0.62 -2.67 1.96
CA TRP A 340 0.24 -1.86 0.81
C TRP A 340 1.13 -0.62 0.68
N HIS A 341 1.87 -0.52 -0.43
CA HIS A 341 2.85 0.54 -0.71
C HIS A 341 2.29 1.96 -0.63
N ASN A 342 1.01 2.16 -0.93
CA ASN A 342 0.31 3.45 -0.83
C ASN A 342 -0.24 3.76 0.57
N GLY A 343 0.10 2.93 1.56
CA GLY A 343 -0.31 3.10 2.94
C GLY A 343 -1.53 2.27 3.34
N ALA A 344 -1.64 2.05 4.64
CA ALA A 344 -2.64 1.22 5.29
C ALA A 344 -4.10 1.69 5.07
N ASN A 345 -4.32 2.98 4.85
CA ASN A 345 -5.64 3.52 4.54
C ASN A 345 -6.05 3.21 3.09
N TYR A 346 -5.16 3.45 2.12
CA TYR A 346 -5.43 3.21 0.70
C TYR A 346 -5.54 1.73 0.34
N PHE A 347 -4.96 0.83 1.15
CA PHE A 347 -5.25 -0.61 1.08
C PHE A 347 -6.77 -0.88 1.03
N SER A 348 -7.54 -0.19 1.89
CA SER A 348 -8.98 -0.44 2.04
C SER A 348 -9.78 -0.15 0.76
N ALA A 349 -9.30 0.75 -0.10
CA ALA A 349 -9.94 1.03 -1.39
C ALA A 349 -9.71 -0.09 -2.43
N ASN A 350 -8.71 -0.94 -2.24
CA ASN A 350 -8.36 -2.03 -3.15
C ASN A 350 -8.90 -3.39 -2.67
N ALA A 351 -9.25 -3.50 -1.38
CA ALA A 351 -9.58 -4.76 -0.71
C ALA A 351 -10.62 -5.61 -1.46
N VAL A 352 -11.68 -5.01 -2.01
CA VAL A 352 -12.73 -5.80 -2.67
C VAL A 352 -12.28 -6.33 -4.04
N SER A 353 -11.47 -5.56 -4.79
CA SER A 353 -10.82 -6.06 -6.00
C SER A 353 -9.82 -7.17 -5.69
N LEU A 354 -9.08 -7.04 -4.57
CA LEU A 354 -8.17 -8.06 -4.04
C LEU A 354 -8.89 -9.31 -3.50
N CYS A 355 -10.18 -9.26 -3.19
CA CYS A 355 -10.99 -10.45 -2.91
C CYS A 355 -11.52 -11.08 -4.21
N TYR A 356 -12.15 -10.27 -5.05
CA TYR A 356 -12.95 -10.74 -6.18
C TYR A 356 -12.10 -11.35 -7.30
N LEU A 357 -11.07 -10.62 -7.77
CA LEU A 357 -10.27 -11.03 -8.92
C LEU A 357 -9.53 -12.36 -8.72
N PRO A 358 -8.76 -12.57 -7.63
CA PRO A 358 -8.11 -13.87 -7.42
C PRO A 358 -9.13 -14.99 -7.19
N THR A 359 -10.30 -14.71 -6.60
CA THR A 359 -11.34 -15.74 -6.42
C THR A 359 -11.90 -16.20 -7.77
N LEU A 360 -12.27 -15.26 -8.63
CA LEU A 360 -12.77 -15.56 -9.98
C LEU A 360 -11.71 -16.29 -10.81
N PHE A 361 -10.47 -15.79 -10.81
CA PHE A 361 -9.39 -16.40 -11.57
C PHE A 361 -9.05 -17.80 -11.06
N SER A 362 -9.05 -18.01 -9.74
CA SER A 362 -8.80 -19.33 -9.18
C SER A 362 -9.87 -20.33 -9.57
N TYR A 363 -11.13 -19.92 -9.49
CA TYR A 363 -12.24 -20.77 -9.87
C TYR A 363 -12.20 -21.15 -11.36
N LEU A 364 -12.01 -20.16 -12.24
CA LEU A 364 -12.04 -20.38 -13.68
C LEU A 364 -10.78 -21.05 -14.22
N THR A 365 -9.64 -20.97 -13.55
CA THR A 365 -8.41 -21.61 -14.05
C THR A 365 -8.10 -22.92 -13.35
N GLY A 366 -8.71 -23.20 -12.19
CA GLY A 366 -8.32 -24.29 -11.30
C GLY A 366 -6.97 -24.09 -10.62
N PHE A 367 -6.34 -22.92 -10.77
CA PHE A 367 -5.06 -22.55 -10.18
C PHE A 367 -5.27 -21.54 -9.05
N ASP A 368 -4.77 -21.80 -7.84
CA ASP A 368 -5.02 -20.91 -6.70
C ASP A 368 -4.19 -19.62 -6.78
N PHE A 369 -4.83 -18.51 -7.16
CA PHE A 369 -4.21 -17.19 -7.24
C PHE A 369 -3.82 -16.62 -5.88
N LEU A 370 -4.39 -17.14 -4.77
CA LEU A 370 -4.03 -16.74 -3.41
C LEU A 370 -2.72 -17.38 -2.95
N GLN A 371 -2.11 -18.26 -3.75
CA GLN A 371 -0.74 -18.72 -3.53
C GLN A 371 0.33 -17.69 -3.90
N HIS A 372 -0.06 -16.57 -4.54
CA HIS A 372 0.87 -15.49 -4.82
C HIS A 372 1.52 -15.00 -3.51
N PRO A 373 2.84 -14.75 -3.46
CA PRO A 373 3.54 -14.39 -2.22
C PRO A 373 2.92 -13.22 -1.45
N TRP A 374 2.40 -12.21 -2.16
CA TRP A 374 1.65 -11.10 -1.54
C TRP A 374 0.45 -11.57 -0.70
N TYR A 375 -0.38 -12.50 -1.20
CA TYR A 375 -1.54 -13.01 -0.45
C TYR A 375 -1.11 -13.86 0.75
N LYS A 376 -0.03 -14.64 0.61
CA LYS A 376 0.56 -15.41 1.72
C LYS A 376 1.02 -14.52 2.88
N ASN A 377 1.42 -13.28 2.59
CA ASN A 377 1.85 -12.30 3.59
C ASN A 377 0.74 -11.28 3.94
N ALA A 378 -0.42 -11.33 3.29
CA ALA A 378 -1.46 -10.30 3.43
C ALA A 378 -2.13 -10.31 4.81
N GLY A 379 -2.21 -11.46 5.49
CA GLY A 379 -2.70 -11.53 6.87
C GLY A 379 -1.80 -10.77 7.84
N ILE A 380 -0.50 -11.07 7.86
CA ILE A 380 0.47 -10.37 8.72
C ILE A 380 0.61 -8.89 8.34
N GLY A 381 0.61 -8.57 7.03
CA GLY A 381 0.58 -7.19 6.54
C GLY A 381 -0.66 -6.41 7.01
N THR A 382 -1.83 -7.06 7.00
CA THR A 382 -3.08 -6.48 7.53
C THR A 382 -3.03 -6.31 9.05
N ALA A 383 -2.46 -7.25 9.78
CA ALA A 383 -2.38 -7.18 11.24
C ALA A 383 -1.43 -6.07 11.73
N TYR A 384 -0.24 -5.95 11.15
CA TYR A 384 0.82 -5.08 11.69
C TYR A 384 0.72 -3.63 11.20
N THR A 385 0.24 -3.38 9.97
CA THR A 385 0.22 -2.00 9.44
C THR A 385 -0.95 -1.16 9.95
N TRP A 386 -1.92 -1.76 10.65
CA TRP A 386 -2.99 -1.05 11.37
C TRP A 386 -3.66 -2.02 12.34
N LEU A 387 -3.35 -1.92 13.63
CA LEU A 387 -3.90 -2.81 14.65
C LEU A 387 -5.38 -2.49 14.95
N PRO A 388 -6.17 -3.47 15.41
CA PRO A 388 -7.53 -3.23 15.90
C PRO A 388 -7.56 -2.16 16.99
N GLY A 389 -8.35 -1.10 16.77
CA GLY A 389 -8.55 -0.04 17.78
C GLY A 389 -7.41 0.99 17.87
N SER A 390 -6.41 0.95 16.97
CA SER A 390 -5.30 1.91 16.95
C SER A 390 -5.37 2.89 15.78
N LEU A 391 -4.45 3.87 15.77
CA LEU A 391 -3.99 4.49 14.53
C LEU A 391 -3.29 3.46 13.62
N SER A 392 -3.25 3.75 12.32
CA SER A 392 -2.45 2.99 11.36
C SER A 392 -0.95 3.12 11.65
N ALA A 393 -0.08 2.40 10.95
CA ALA A 393 1.38 2.55 11.06
C ALA A 393 1.90 3.95 10.65
N GLY A 394 1.04 4.88 10.22
CA GLY A 394 1.39 6.28 10.07
C GLY A 394 1.98 6.65 8.71
N PHE A 395 1.71 5.86 7.66
CA PHE A 395 2.22 6.10 6.31
C PHE A 395 1.12 6.17 5.26
N GLY A 396 1.28 7.11 4.33
CA GLY A 396 0.41 7.34 3.18
C GLY A 396 -0.82 8.21 3.49
N ASP A 397 -1.55 8.58 2.45
CA ASP A 397 -2.73 9.44 2.58
C ASP A 397 -3.83 8.79 3.47
N GLY A 398 -4.32 9.57 4.44
CA GLY A 398 -5.25 9.16 5.49
C GLY A 398 -4.61 8.49 6.70
N HIS A 399 -3.28 8.61 6.91
CA HIS A 399 -2.59 7.98 8.04
C HIS A 399 -3.12 8.40 9.43
N GLU A 400 -3.69 9.61 9.53
CA GLU A 400 -4.30 10.21 10.73
C GLU A 400 -5.71 9.66 11.06
N LYS A 401 -6.34 8.95 10.12
CA LYS A 401 -7.73 8.54 10.26
C LYS A 401 -7.91 7.43 11.28
N ARG A 402 -9.01 7.51 12.04
CA ARG A 402 -9.54 6.43 12.89
C ARG A 402 -10.93 5.96 12.48
N ASN A 403 -11.37 6.38 11.30
CA ASN A 403 -12.76 6.25 10.86
C ASN A 403 -13.18 4.78 10.69
N GLY A 404 -14.45 4.50 10.94
CA GLY A 404 -14.98 3.14 10.90
C GLY A 404 -15.00 2.49 9.50
N LYS A 405 -15.10 3.26 8.40
CA LYS A 405 -15.25 2.71 7.04
C LYS A 405 -14.00 1.94 6.56
N PRO A 406 -12.77 2.51 6.54
CA PRO A 406 -11.57 1.75 6.18
C PRO A 406 -11.38 0.49 7.05
N LEU A 407 -11.55 0.63 8.37
CA LEU A 407 -11.43 -0.48 9.32
C LEU A 407 -12.46 -1.60 9.09
N ARG A 408 -13.66 -1.26 8.63
CA ARG A 408 -14.70 -2.22 8.25
C ARG A 408 -14.32 -3.02 7.01
N ILE A 409 -13.84 -2.36 5.97
CA ILE A 409 -13.43 -3.04 4.72
C ILE A 409 -12.18 -3.90 4.96
N ARG A 410 -11.23 -3.40 5.75
CA ARG A 410 -10.04 -4.16 6.17
C ARG A 410 -10.40 -5.40 6.99
N SER A 411 -11.36 -5.26 7.90
CA SER A 411 -11.93 -6.36 8.66
C SER A 411 -12.57 -7.41 7.74
N ALA A 412 -13.30 -6.98 6.70
CA ALA A 412 -13.91 -7.90 5.73
C ALA A 412 -12.87 -8.62 4.86
N PHE A 413 -11.79 -7.95 4.48
CA PHE A 413 -10.66 -8.60 3.78
C PHE A 413 -9.95 -9.63 4.66
N ALA A 414 -9.72 -9.31 5.94
CA ALA A 414 -9.14 -10.26 6.89
C ALA A 414 -10.06 -11.48 7.09
N ASP A 415 -11.37 -11.28 7.21
CA ASP A 415 -12.34 -12.37 7.29
C ASP A 415 -12.35 -13.22 6.00
N PHE A 416 -12.24 -12.59 4.82
CA PHE A 416 -12.09 -13.30 3.54
C PHE A 416 -10.84 -14.20 3.52
N LEU A 417 -9.67 -13.67 3.90
CA LEU A 417 -8.44 -14.47 3.96
C LEU A 417 -8.55 -15.59 4.98
N ALA A 418 -9.05 -15.30 6.19
CA ALA A 418 -9.22 -16.32 7.23
C ALA A 418 -10.08 -17.50 6.75
N ARG A 419 -11.21 -17.21 6.09
CA ARG A 419 -12.11 -18.24 5.52
C ARG A 419 -11.50 -19.01 4.35
N THR A 420 -10.63 -18.37 3.59
CA THR A 420 -10.20 -18.88 2.28
C THR A 420 -8.87 -19.61 2.33
N THR A 421 -7.94 -19.12 3.16
CA THR A 421 -6.56 -19.60 3.25
C THR A 421 -6.19 -20.11 4.65
N ASN A 422 -7.09 -20.00 5.63
CA ASN A 422 -6.82 -20.26 7.05
C ASN A 422 -5.64 -19.43 7.58
N ASP A 423 -5.43 -18.22 7.06
CA ASP A 423 -4.39 -17.32 7.56
C ASP A 423 -4.66 -16.95 9.03
N PRO A 424 -3.74 -17.27 9.97
CA PRO A 424 -3.99 -17.11 11.39
C PRO A 424 -3.98 -15.63 11.84
N TYR A 425 -3.18 -14.77 11.19
CA TYR A 425 -3.18 -13.34 11.49
C TYR A 425 -4.48 -12.68 11.04
N ALA A 426 -5.02 -13.11 9.89
CA ALA A 426 -6.30 -12.64 9.38
C ALA A 426 -7.47 -13.16 10.24
N ALA A 427 -7.39 -14.40 10.73
CA ALA A 427 -8.35 -14.97 11.68
C ALA A 427 -8.38 -14.17 12.99
N TRP A 428 -7.22 -13.93 13.60
CA TRP A 428 -7.08 -13.09 14.79
C TRP A 428 -7.58 -11.67 14.57
N TYR A 429 -7.16 -11.02 13.48
CA TYR A 429 -7.55 -9.64 13.19
C TYR A 429 -9.06 -9.48 13.01
N SER A 430 -9.69 -10.37 12.22
CA SER A 430 -11.14 -10.33 11.99
C SER A 430 -11.95 -10.70 13.24
N ALA A 431 -11.39 -11.48 14.17
CA ALA A 431 -12.00 -11.74 15.48
C ALA A 431 -11.92 -10.52 16.40
N ALA A 432 -10.75 -9.86 16.47
CA ALA A 432 -10.56 -8.65 17.28
C ALA A 432 -11.29 -7.41 16.70
N ASN A 433 -11.53 -7.38 15.38
CA ASN A 433 -12.28 -6.33 14.69
C ASN A 433 -13.38 -6.97 13.84
N ASN A 434 -14.57 -7.14 14.40
CA ASN A 434 -15.72 -7.79 13.75
C ASN A 434 -16.60 -6.83 12.91
N ARG A 435 -16.07 -5.65 12.54
CA ARG A 435 -16.84 -4.64 11.79
C ARG A 435 -17.34 -5.14 10.43
N TYR A 436 -16.71 -6.18 9.87
CA TYR A 436 -17.14 -6.84 8.63
C TYR A 436 -18.61 -7.26 8.62
N ASN A 437 -19.23 -7.52 9.79
CA ASN A 437 -20.65 -7.86 9.92
C ASN A 437 -21.58 -6.80 9.28
N THR A 438 -21.13 -5.55 9.19
CA THR A 438 -21.88 -4.42 8.60
C THR A 438 -21.37 -4.03 7.21
N GLU A 439 -20.44 -4.79 6.64
CA GLU A 439 -19.88 -4.56 5.31
C GLU A 439 -20.76 -5.25 4.27
N SER A 440 -21.30 -4.50 3.30
CA SER A 440 -22.29 -5.03 2.36
C SER A 440 -21.70 -5.60 1.06
N GLU A 441 -20.57 -5.08 0.58
CA GLU A 441 -20.04 -5.35 -0.77
C GLU A 441 -19.51 -6.79 -0.92
N THR A 442 -18.93 -7.36 0.15
CA THR A 442 -18.48 -8.76 0.18
C THR A 442 -19.45 -9.71 0.88
N ARG A 443 -20.65 -9.23 1.27
CA ARG A 443 -21.62 -10.07 2.00
C ARG A 443 -22.10 -11.27 1.19
N LEU A 444 -22.36 -11.10 -0.10
CA LEU A 444 -22.76 -12.22 -0.97
C LEU A 444 -21.73 -13.37 -0.89
N TYR A 445 -20.44 -13.05 -0.89
CA TYR A 445 -19.39 -14.05 -0.71
C TYR A 445 -19.48 -14.76 0.65
N ARG A 446 -19.62 -14.00 1.75
CA ARG A 446 -19.70 -14.58 3.11
C ARG A 446 -20.94 -15.46 3.30
N LEU A 447 -22.06 -15.10 2.68
CA LEU A 447 -23.30 -15.88 2.75
C LEU A 447 -23.27 -17.12 1.85
N ALA A 448 -22.70 -17.03 0.65
CA ALA A 448 -22.85 -18.05 -0.38
C ALA A 448 -21.63 -18.94 -0.61
N SER A 449 -20.43 -18.55 -0.19
CA SER A 449 -19.21 -19.33 -0.46
C SER A 449 -19.14 -20.68 0.26
N GLY A 450 -19.92 -20.85 1.34
CA GLY A 450 -19.84 -22.01 2.23
C GLY A 450 -18.57 -22.05 3.10
N LYS A 451 -17.66 -21.08 2.96
CA LYS A 451 -16.41 -21.04 3.70
C LYS A 451 -16.61 -20.43 5.08
N GLN A 452 -16.08 -21.11 6.09
CA GLN A 452 -16.14 -20.68 7.48
C GLN A 452 -14.78 -20.19 7.95
N ARG A 453 -14.80 -19.22 8.86
CA ARG A 453 -13.59 -18.78 9.54
C ARG A 453 -13.10 -19.95 10.40
N PRO A 454 -11.78 -20.17 10.53
CA PRO A 454 -11.24 -21.17 11.46
C PRO A 454 -11.76 -20.94 12.88
N ALA A 455 -11.92 -22.03 13.64
CA ALA A 455 -12.38 -21.98 15.02
C ALA A 455 -11.35 -21.32 15.95
N ASP A 456 -10.06 -21.60 15.71
CA ASP A 456 -8.97 -20.91 16.37
C ASP A 456 -8.72 -19.56 15.66
N CYS A 457 -8.83 -18.49 16.44
CA CYS A 457 -8.59 -17.12 16.02
C CYS A 457 -7.60 -16.44 16.97
N GLU A 458 -6.80 -17.20 17.73
CA GLU A 458 -5.77 -16.62 18.56
C GLU A 458 -4.61 -16.09 17.72
N LEU A 459 -3.90 -15.09 18.26
CA LEU A 459 -2.65 -14.63 17.67
C LEU A 459 -1.64 -15.79 17.70
N PRO A 460 -0.90 -16.06 16.60
CA PRO A 460 0.19 -17.05 16.62
C PRO A 460 1.12 -16.87 17.82
N ALA A 461 1.46 -17.97 18.49
CA ALA A 461 2.30 -17.93 19.70
C ALA A 461 3.70 -17.38 19.42
N ASP A 462 4.19 -17.57 18.20
CA ASP A 462 5.46 -17.14 17.63
C ASP A 462 5.32 -15.86 16.77
N ALA A 463 4.23 -15.09 16.93
CA ALA A 463 4.05 -13.83 16.23
C ALA A 463 5.27 -12.91 16.44
N PRO A 464 5.95 -12.47 15.36
CA PRO A 464 7.21 -11.77 15.47
C PRO A 464 7.03 -10.40 16.13
N LYS A 465 7.97 -9.99 16.97
CA LYS A 465 7.91 -8.65 17.57
C LYS A 465 8.12 -7.56 16.54
N ALA A 466 8.87 -7.82 15.47
CA ALA A 466 9.03 -6.91 14.35
C ALA A 466 8.91 -7.63 13.00
N VAL A 467 8.27 -6.96 12.05
CA VAL A 467 8.11 -7.46 10.68
C VAL A 467 8.76 -6.48 9.71
N TRP A 468 9.54 -7.01 8.77
CA TRP A 468 10.12 -6.25 7.66
C TRP A 468 9.28 -6.47 6.41
N PHE A 469 8.52 -5.46 6.01
CA PHE A 469 7.88 -5.38 4.71
C PHE A 469 8.91 -4.83 3.73
N ARG A 470 9.74 -5.74 3.19
CA ARG A 470 10.94 -5.41 2.41
C ARG A 470 10.62 -4.67 1.12
N ASP A 471 9.68 -5.17 0.34
CA ASP A 471 9.30 -4.57 -0.94
C ASP A 471 8.64 -3.19 -0.73
N CYS A 472 7.83 -3.01 0.32
CA CYS A 472 7.25 -1.71 0.70
C CYS A 472 8.29 -0.76 1.33
N GLY A 473 9.36 -1.29 1.90
CA GLY A 473 10.36 -0.56 2.66
C GLY A 473 9.82 -0.01 3.99
N GLU A 474 9.09 -0.86 4.72
CA GLU A 474 8.52 -0.55 6.03
C GLU A 474 8.95 -1.60 7.07
N MET A 475 9.14 -1.17 8.31
CA MET A 475 9.29 -2.04 9.47
C MET A 475 8.27 -1.63 10.53
N VAL A 476 7.61 -2.61 11.14
CA VAL A 476 6.71 -2.40 12.28
C VAL A 476 7.13 -3.31 13.42
N ALA A 477 7.45 -2.73 14.58
CA ALA A 477 7.79 -3.43 15.81
C ALA A 477 6.72 -3.18 16.89
N ASN A 478 6.33 -4.23 17.61
CA ASN A 478 5.31 -4.23 18.65
C ASN A 478 5.86 -4.92 19.90
N SER A 479 5.60 -4.33 21.06
CA SER A 479 6.03 -4.89 22.36
C SER A 479 5.03 -5.89 22.93
N ASN A 480 3.73 -5.74 22.65
CA ASN A 480 2.68 -6.58 23.20
C ASN A 480 1.44 -6.66 22.27
N LEU A 481 1.43 -7.62 21.35
CA LEU A 481 0.28 -7.86 20.48
C LEU A 481 -0.89 -8.57 21.17
N ARG A 482 -0.67 -9.19 22.34
CA ARG A 482 -1.71 -9.89 23.11
C ARG A 482 -2.59 -8.93 23.91
N ASP A 483 -2.04 -7.79 24.34
CA ASP A 483 -2.79 -6.69 24.93
C ASP A 483 -2.49 -5.37 24.21
N LEU A 484 -3.32 -5.07 23.21
CA LEU A 484 -3.16 -3.88 22.36
C LEU A 484 -3.24 -2.57 23.14
N LYS A 485 -3.86 -2.53 24.32
CA LYS A 485 -3.95 -1.32 25.16
C LYS A 485 -2.63 -1.00 25.86
N LYS A 486 -1.73 -1.98 25.97
CA LYS A 486 -0.39 -1.87 26.58
C LYS A 486 0.73 -1.92 25.54
N ASN A 487 0.38 -1.95 24.26
CA ASN A 487 1.33 -2.11 23.19
C ASN A 487 2.04 -0.78 22.86
N VAL A 488 3.36 -0.76 23.00
CA VAL A 488 4.23 0.18 22.27
C VAL A 488 4.43 -0.35 20.86
N SER A 489 4.00 0.44 19.86
CA SER A 489 4.16 0.14 18.43
C SER A 489 5.06 1.18 17.79
N LEU A 490 6.17 0.75 17.21
CA LEU A 490 7.11 1.57 16.46
C LEU A 490 7.04 1.20 14.98
N SER A 491 6.77 2.16 14.10
CA SER A 491 6.84 1.97 12.65
C SER A 491 7.93 2.84 12.04
N PHE A 492 8.55 2.35 10.97
CA PHE A 492 9.66 3.00 10.28
C PHE A 492 9.55 2.79 8.77
N ARG A 493 9.77 3.85 7.97
CA ARG A 493 9.69 3.78 6.50
C ARG A 493 10.95 4.32 5.85
N SER A 494 11.48 3.55 4.90
CA SER A 494 12.46 3.99 3.91
C SER A 494 12.26 3.12 2.66
N SER A 495 11.58 3.69 1.67
CA SER A 495 10.77 2.94 0.69
C SER A 495 11.24 3.10 -0.75
N PRO A 496 11.31 2.00 -1.53
CA PRO A 496 11.64 2.06 -2.96
C PRO A 496 10.56 2.75 -3.79
N PHE A 497 9.36 2.95 -3.21
CA PHE A 497 8.24 3.61 -3.87
C PHE A 497 8.33 5.14 -3.86
N GLY A 498 9.35 5.70 -3.21
CA GLY A 498 9.54 7.14 -3.12
C GLY A 498 8.31 7.87 -2.58
N SER A 499 8.00 8.99 -3.22
CA SER A 499 6.87 9.87 -2.91
C SER A 499 6.12 10.26 -4.20
N GLY A 500 5.00 10.98 -4.08
CA GLY A 500 4.34 11.61 -5.23
C GLY A 500 3.16 10.84 -5.84
N ASN A 501 2.73 9.76 -5.20
CA ASN A 501 1.41 9.12 -5.39
C ASN A 501 0.56 9.37 -4.12
N HIS A 502 -0.03 8.36 -3.48
CA HIS A 502 -0.50 8.42 -2.08
C HIS A 502 0.63 8.19 -1.07
N THR A 503 1.85 7.94 -1.52
CA THR A 503 3.06 7.94 -0.70
C THR A 503 3.52 9.37 -0.36
N HIS A 504 4.10 9.52 0.83
CA HIS A 504 4.60 10.81 1.33
C HIS A 504 6.12 10.93 1.20
N SER A 505 6.62 12.16 1.31
CA SER A 505 8.04 12.51 1.33
C SER A 505 8.65 12.24 2.72
N ASN A 506 8.57 10.99 3.16
CA ASN A 506 8.89 10.58 4.53
C ASN A 506 9.86 9.40 4.59
N GLN A 507 10.86 9.37 3.71
CA GLN A 507 11.96 8.41 3.84
C GLN A 507 12.72 8.65 5.15
N ASN A 508 13.12 7.55 5.80
CA ASN A 508 13.67 7.48 7.16
C ASN A 508 12.77 8.09 8.26
N ALA A 509 11.47 8.24 8.02
CA ALA A 509 10.53 8.66 9.07
C ALA A 509 10.08 7.50 9.96
N PHE A 510 9.74 7.81 11.21
CA PHE A 510 9.16 6.85 12.15
C PHE A 510 7.87 7.37 12.77
N ASN A 511 7.02 6.47 13.29
CA ASN A 511 5.91 6.79 14.18
C ASN A 511 5.95 5.88 15.40
N LEU A 512 5.48 6.37 16.54
CA LEU A 512 5.48 5.70 17.83
C LEU A 512 4.10 5.84 18.48
N HIS A 513 3.48 4.71 18.79
CA HIS A 513 2.19 4.63 19.46
C HIS A 513 2.30 3.89 20.79
N TYR A 514 1.43 4.24 21.73
CA TYR A 514 1.18 3.47 22.95
C TYR A 514 -0.32 3.21 23.09
N GLY A 515 -0.72 1.96 23.29
CA GLY A 515 -2.15 1.61 23.43
C GLY A 515 -3.00 1.94 22.20
N GLY A 516 -2.35 2.09 21.03
CA GLY A 516 -2.97 2.56 19.79
C GLY A 516 -3.11 4.08 19.66
N GLU A 517 -2.66 4.85 20.65
CA GLU A 517 -2.65 6.32 20.68
C GLU A 517 -1.30 6.90 20.23
N ALA A 518 -1.31 8.10 19.65
CA ALA A 518 -0.09 8.75 19.15
C ALA A 518 0.81 9.24 20.29
N VAL A 519 2.03 8.72 20.37
CA VAL A 519 3.12 9.32 21.18
C VAL A 519 3.86 10.34 20.32
N TYR A 520 4.43 9.84 19.21
CA TYR A 520 5.01 10.65 18.14
C TYR A 520 4.49 10.15 16.80
N HIS A 521 3.87 11.01 16.00
CA HIS A 521 3.23 10.59 14.76
C HIS A 521 3.24 11.73 13.75
N ALA A 522 3.29 11.40 12.46
CA ALA A 522 3.17 12.38 11.40
C ALA A 522 1.91 13.27 11.57
N VAL A 523 2.00 14.52 11.14
CA VAL A 523 0.97 15.55 11.36
C VAL A 523 0.26 15.97 10.07
N GLY A 524 -0.86 16.68 10.23
CA GLY A 524 -1.69 17.19 9.14
C GLY A 524 -2.88 16.29 8.83
N HIS A 525 -3.70 16.72 7.86
CA HIS A 525 -4.99 16.12 7.53
C HIS A 525 -5.14 15.90 6.03
N TYR A 526 -5.61 14.71 5.64
CA TYR A 526 -5.89 14.42 4.24
C TYR A 526 -7.24 14.99 3.81
N MET A 527 -7.25 16.27 3.41
CA MET A 527 -8.46 16.98 2.97
C MET A 527 -8.65 16.89 1.46
N ASN A 528 -7.65 17.36 0.71
CA ASN A 528 -7.57 17.31 -0.73
C ASN A 528 -6.23 16.69 -1.15
N PHE A 529 -6.17 16.12 -2.36
CA PHE A 529 -4.97 15.45 -2.83
C PHE A 529 -3.79 16.40 -3.12
N SER A 530 -4.07 17.66 -3.47
CA SER A 530 -3.03 18.57 -3.97
C SER A 530 -3.26 20.03 -3.59
N ASP A 531 -3.98 20.31 -2.50
CA ASP A 531 -4.16 21.66 -1.95
C ASP A 531 -2.92 22.13 -1.17
N PRO A 532 -2.84 23.41 -0.77
CA PRO A 532 -1.68 23.92 -0.04
C PRO A 532 -1.37 23.15 1.25
N HIS A 533 -2.38 22.69 1.99
CA HIS A 533 -2.17 21.88 3.19
C HIS A 533 -1.50 20.55 2.85
N ASN A 534 -1.99 19.83 1.82
CA ASN A 534 -1.39 18.58 1.37
C ASN A 534 0.08 18.79 0.96
N LEU A 535 0.32 19.81 0.13
CA LEU A 535 1.64 20.11 -0.44
C LEU A 535 2.66 20.57 0.62
N LEU A 536 2.23 21.34 1.63
CA LEU A 536 3.14 22.01 2.57
C LEU A 536 3.10 21.47 3.99
N SER A 537 2.10 20.70 4.40
CA SER A 537 1.90 20.38 5.83
C SER A 537 1.43 18.96 6.11
N TYR A 538 1.35 18.13 5.07
CA TYR A 538 0.95 16.73 5.20
C TYR A 538 1.91 15.81 4.43
N ARG A 539 2.03 15.97 3.11
CA ARG A 539 2.90 15.14 2.27
C ARG A 539 4.37 15.49 2.42
N ASN A 540 4.67 16.78 2.62
CA ASN A 540 6.05 17.28 2.73
C ASN A 540 6.76 16.70 3.95
N THR A 541 8.06 16.45 3.82
CA THR A 541 8.96 15.93 4.86
C THR A 541 8.83 16.63 6.20
N ARG A 542 8.49 17.93 6.23
CA ARG A 542 8.32 18.70 7.48
C ARG A 542 7.21 18.21 8.40
N ALA A 543 6.30 17.37 7.90
CA ALA A 543 5.19 16.82 8.66
C ALA A 543 5.53 15.46 9.30
N HIS A 544 6.77 14.97 9.14
CA HIS A 544 7.18 13.62 9.51
C HIS A 544 8.38 13.64 10.45
N ASN A 545 8.49 12.63 11.32
CA ASN A 545 9.59 12.49 12.28
C ASN A 545 10.89 12.04 11.58
N THR A 546 11.51 12.93 10.82
CA THR A 546 12.72 12.72 10.01
C THR A 546 13.60 13.98 10.02
N LEU A 547 14.28 14.32 8.93
CA LEU A 547 15.21 15.44 8.83
C LEU A 547 14.87 16.38 7.67
N LEU A 548 15.18 17.67 7.81
CA LEU A 548 15.33 18.62 6.70
C LEU A 548 16.80 19.03 6.59
N ILE A 549 17.21 19.38 5.37
CA ILE A 549 18.57 19.86 5.06
C ILE A 549 18.46 21.32 4.65
N ASN A 550 18.95 22.25 5.47
CA ASN A 550 18.71 23.69 5.27
C ASN A 550 17.20 24.04 5.13
N GLY A 551 16.33 23.42 5.94
CA GLY A 551 14.88 23.56 5.79
C GLY A 551 14.25 22.86 4.56
N ILE A 552 15.04 22.21 3.71
CA ILE A 552 14.58 21.53 2.50
C ILE A 552 14.24 20.06 2.78
N GLY A 553 13.07 19.62 2.31
CA GLY A 553 12.60 18.24 2.36
C GLY A 553 12.81 17.46 1.05
N GLN A 554 12.26 16.25 1.00
CA GLN A 554 12.28 15.36 -0.16
C GLN A 554 11.21 15.80 -1.19
N PRO A 555 11.51 15.87 -2.49
CA PRO A 555 10.53 16.22 -3.52
C PRO A 555 9.44 15.17 -3.70
N PHE A 556 8.39 15.49 -4.45
CA PHE A 556 7.30 14.57 -4.81
C PHE A 556 7.61 13.84 -6.11
N THR A 557 8.29 12.70 -6.01
CA THR A 557 8.65 11.85 -7.15
C THR A 557 9.01 10.42 -6.69
N PRO A 558 8.73 9.38 -7.49
CA PRO A 558 9.23 8.03 -7.22
C PRO A 558 10.75 7.95 -7.11
N ASP A 559 11.48 8.90 -7.70
CA ASP A 559 12.94 9.00 -7.59
C ASP A 559 13.43 9.47 -6.21
N ALA A 560 12.52 9.96 -5.35
CA ALA A 560 12.79 10.31 -3.96
C ALA A 560 12.68 9.08 -3.04
N TYR A 561 13.32 7.99 -3.44
CA TYR A 561 13.27 6.70 -2.78
C TYR A 561 14.26 6.57 -1.62
N GLY A 562 13.96 5.64 -0.73
CA GLY A 562 14.87 5.11 0.28
C GLY A 562 14.81 3.59 0.33
N TYR A 563 15.56 2.98 1.23
CA TYR A 563 15.53 1.54 1.45
C TYR A 563 15.77 1.22 2.92
N ILE A 564 15.01 0.28 3.48
CA ILE A 564 15.49 -0.47 4.64
C ILE A 564 16.49 -1.49 4.11
N VAL A 565 17.75 -1.42 4.54
CA VAL A 565 18.83 -2.27 4.04
C VAL A 565 19.22 -3.38 5.01
N ARG A 566 18.80 -3.28 6.28
CA ARG A 566 18.99 -4.29 7.33
C ARG A 566 17.83 -4.26 8.32
N MET A 567 17.51 -5.42 8.89
CA MET A 567 16.53 -5.55 9.96
C MET A 567 16.81 -6.78 10.83
N PHE A 568 16.54 -6.68 12.13
CA PHE A 568 16.51 -7.82 13.03
C PHE A 568 15.22 -7.85 13.85
N ASN A 569 14.74 -9.06 14.12
CA ASN A 569 13.60 -9.36 14.99
C ASN A 569 14.06 -10.28 16.14
N GLY A 570 14.45 -9.68 17.26
CA GLY A 570 14.69 -10.39 18.52
C GLY A 570 13.61 -10.08 19.57
N ASP A 571 13.55 -10.93 20.59
CA ASP A 571 12.60 -10.78 21.70
C ASP A 571 12.91 -9.55 22.58
N ASN A 572 14.17 -9.12 22.65
CA ASN A 572 14.60 -7.98 23.46
C ASN A 572 14.95 -6.75 22.61
N ILE A 573 15.39 -6.95 21.36
CA ILE A 573 15.79 -5.88 20.43
C ILE A 573 15.13 -6.12 19.06
N SER A 574 14.33 -5.15 18.62
CA SER A 574 13.98 -5.00 17.22
C SER A 574 14.79 -3.87 16.60
N TYR A 575 15.32 -4.06 15.39
CA TYR A 575 16.23 -3.12 14.73
C TYR A 575 15.92 -2.95 13.24
N ALA A 576 16.08 -1.74 12.70
CA ALA A 576 16.17 -1.50 11.26
C ALA A 576 17.23 -0.44 10.91
N LEU A 577 17.80 -0.54 9.70
CA LEU A 577 18.64 0.48 9.10
C LEU A 577 18.01 0.99 7.81
N GLY A 578 17.62 2.27 7.79
CA GLY A 578 17.14 2.95 6.59
C GLY A 578 18.22 3.81 5.92
N ASP A 579 18.26 3.80 4.60
CA ASP A 579 19.10 4.66 3.76
C ASP A 579 18.21 5.55 2.89
N ALA A 580 18.20 6.85 3.19
CA ALA A 580 17.45 7.87 2.46
C ALA A 580 18.38 8.85 1.74
N SER A 581 19.62 8.43 1.46
CA SER A 581 20.64 9.30 0.83
C SER A 581 20.23 9.77 -0.56
N ALA A 582 19.43 8.98 -1.28
CA ALA A 582 18.88 9.33 -2.59
C ALA A 582 17.57 10.13 -2.54
N ALA A 583 16.95 10.26 -1.37
CA ALA A 583 15.59 10.78 -1.25
C ALA A 583 15.49 12.31 -1.45
N TYR A 584 16.60 13.05 -1.30
CA TYR A 584 16.65 14.52 -1.43
C TYR A 584 17.16 14.91 -2.82
N CYS A 585 16.51 14.38 -3.85
CA CYS A 585 16.96 14.42 -5.25
C CYS A 585 16.56 15.69 -6.03
N GLY A 586 16.21 16.78 -5.33
CA GLY A 586 15.91 18.07 -5.94
C GLY A 586 14.44 18.48 -5.83
N ILE A 587 13.82 18.84 -6.96
CA ILE A 587 12.46 19.41 -7.01
C ILE A 587 11.43 18.40 -7.53
N SER A 588 10.16 18.68 -7.25
CA SER A 588 9.01 17.93 -7.76
C SER A 588 8.75 18.32 -9.22
N ASP A 589 9.11 17.46 -10.15
CA ASP A 589 9.09 17.74 -11.60
C ASP A 589 7.92 17.09 -12.35
N ILE A 590 7.19 16.19 -11.70
CA ILE A 590 5.98 15.57 -12.22
C ILE A 590 4.92 16.65 -12.53
N ARG A 591 4.27 16.53 -13.69
CA ARG A 591 3.29 17.49 -14.23
C ARG A 591 2.20 17.88 -13.23
N LEU A 592 1.67 16.93 -12.47
CA LEU A 592 0.63 17.18 -11.46
C LEU A 592 1.10 18.16 -10.38
N TRP A 593 2.30 17.92 -9.84
CA TRP A 593 2.86 18.74 -8.78
C TRP A 593 3.18 20.13 -9.30
N LYS A 594 3.83 20.24 -10.48
CA LYS A 594 4.07 21.54 -11.14
C LYS A 594 2.80 22.36 -11.34
N ASN A 595 1.73 21.72 -11.81
CA ASN A 595 0.44 22.38 -12.00
C ASN A 595 -0.19 22.79 -10.67
N SER A 596 -0.04 21.99 -9.62
CA SER A 596 -0.57 22.30 -8.29
C SER A 596 0.16 23.47 -7.65
N PHE A 597 1.50 23.49 -7.68
CA PHE A 597 2.30 24.64 -7.25
C PHE A 597 1.89 25.91 -7.99
N LYS A 598 1.78 25.85 -9.32
CA LYS A 598 1.33 26.99 -10.14
C LYS A 598 -0.08 27.46 -9.78
N LYS A 599 -1.02 26.53 -9.60
CA LYS A 599 -2.43 26.81 -9.26
C LYS A 599 -2.56 27.62 -7.97
N TYR A 600 -1.73 27.30 -6.97
CA TYR A 600 -1.78 27.96 -5.66
C TYR A 600 -0.69 29.02 -5.47
N HIS A 601 -0.02 29.46 -6.54
CA HIS A 601 1.05 30.46 -6.50
C HIS A 601 2.19 30.12 -5.51
N LEU A 602 2.49 28.82 -5.38
CA LEU A 602 3.56 28.31 -4.53
C LEU A 602 4.84 28.08 -5.36
N THR A 603 5.98 28.40 -4.78
CA THR A 603 7.31 28.17 -5.37
C THR A 603 7.99 26.99 -4.70
N GLN A 604 8.80 26.25 -5.46
CA GLN A 604 9.64 25.16 -4.91
C GLN A 604 10.95 25.74 -4.38
N THR A 605 10.86 26.49 -3.28
CA THR A 605 11.99 27.17 -2.61
C THR A 605 12.16 26.70 -1.17
N PRO A 606 13.31 26.96 -0.52
CA PRO A 606 13.58 26.51 0.84
C PRO A 606 12.54 26.99 1.86
N GLU A 607 11.92 28.17 1.66
CA GLU A 607 10.85 28.69 2.52
C GLU A 607 9.62 27.78 2.51
N ASN A 608 9.31 27.19 1.34
CA ASN A 608 8.28 26.17 1.18
C ASN A 608 8.84 24.75 1.35
N GLY A 609 10.08 24.63 1.82
CA GLY A 609 10.89 23.42 2.06
C GLY A 609 11.02 22.49 0.86
N PHE A 610 11.28 23.07 -0.30
CA PHE A 610 11.71 22.37 -1.51
C PHE A 610 13.01 23.00 -2.03
N GLY A 611 13.80 22.23 -2.78
CA GLY A 611 15.03 22.73 -3.37
C GLY A 611 16.06 21.62 -3.54
N GLU A 612 17.21 22.00 -4.04
CA GLU A 612 18.35 21.08 -4.13
C GLU A 612 19.09 21.03 -2.79
N THR A 613 19.66 19.86 -2.49
CA THR A 613 20.46 19.67 -1.28
C THR A 613 21.83 19.08 -1.64
N PRO A 614 22.89 19.43 -0.89
CA PRO A 614 24.20 18.83 -1.06
C PRO A 614 24.33 17.48 -0.32
N LEU A 615 23.21 16.84 0.05
CA LEU A 615 23.20 15.60 0.84
C LEU A 615 23.96 14.48 0.11
N LYS A 616 24.78 13.74 0.86
CA LYS A 616 25.53 12.57 0.37
C LYS A 616 25.19 11.30 1.13
N LYS A 617 24.89 11.42 2.42
CA LYS A 617 24.56 10.28 3.28
C LYS A 617 23.47 10.67 4.25
N TYR A 618 22.43 9.85 4.32
CA TYR A 618 21.48 9.83 5.41
C TYR A 618 21.10 8.38 5.73
N ARG A 619 21.79 7.84 6.74
CA ARG A 619 21.47 6.53 7.30
C ARG A 619 20.89 6.68 8.70
N ARG A 620 19.78 5.98 8.96
CA ARG A 620 19.11 5.98 10.26
C ARG A 620 19.03 4.55 10.79
N HIS A 621 19.72 4.32 11.90
CA HIS A 621 19.56 3.12 12.71
C HIS A 621 18.44 3.37 13.70
N ILE A 622 17.47 2.47 13.80
CA ILE A 622 16.32 2.62 14.71
C ILE A 622 16.03 1.32 15.43
N PHE A 623 15.75 1.41 16.73
CA PHE A 623 15.56 0.27 17.62
C PHE A 623 14.30 0.42 18.44
N LEU A 624 13.57 -0.67 18.65
CA LEU A 624 12.71 -0.85 19.81
C LEU A 624 13.44 -1.80 20.77
N LEU A 625 13.96 -1.24 21.87
CA LEU A 625 14.47 -1.98 23.00
C LEU A 625 13.28 -2.30 23.91
N HIS A 626 12.89 -3.56 23.91
CA HIS A 626 11.63 -3.99 24.52
C HIS A 626 11.64 -3.79 26.04
N PRO A 627 10.50 -3.39 26.64
CA PRO A 627 9.22 -3.13 25.97
C PRO A 627 9.01 -1.68 25.49
N ASN A 628 9.82 -0.70 25.91
CA ASN A 628 9.36 0.70 25.91
C ASN A 628 10.41 1.77 25.59
N LYS A 629 11.59 1.40 25.08
CA LYS A 629 12.65 2.35 24.76
C LYS A 629 12.95 2.34 23.28
N VAL A 630 12.99 3.52 22.65
CA VAL A 630 13.38 3.69 21.26
C VAL A 630 14.74 4.35 21.20
N VAL A 631 15.67 3.78 20.43
CA VAL A 631 16.98 4.37 20.16
C VAL A 631 17.06 4.70 18.68
N ILE A 632 17.52 5.91 18.35
CA ILE A 632 17.73 6.36 16.97
C ILE A 632 19.15 6.87 16.87
N TYR A 633 19.90 6.40 15.86
CA TYR A 633 21.25 6.87 15.58
C TYR A 633 21.37 7.23 14.09
N ASP A 634 21.54 8.53 13.83
CA ASP A 634 21.62 9.11 12.49
C ASP A 634 23.08 9.35 12.08
N GLU A 635 23.43 8.92 10.86
CA GLU A 635 24.70 9.21 10.19
C GLU A 635 24.45 10.13 8.99
N LEU A 636 25.01 11.33 9.05
CA LEU A 636 24.69 12.43 8.14
C LEU A 636 25.95 13.01 7.50
N GLU A 637 25.97 13.11 6.17
CA GLU A 637 27.07 13.71 5.40
C GLU A 637 26.55 14.51 4.20
N ALA A 638 27.18 15.66 3.94
CA ALA A 638 26.91 16.56 2.84
C ALA A 638 28.22 17.07 2.21
N SER A 639 28.19 17.46 0.94
CA SER A 639 29.38 17.99 0.24
C SER A 639 29.82 19.37 0.74
N GLU A 640 28.90 20.14 1.31
CA GLU A 640 29.12 21.46 1.90
C GLU A 640 28.45 21.58 3.28
N LYS A 641 28.67 22.70 3.97
CA LYS A 641 28.13 22.90 5.30
C LYS A 641 26.63 23.18 5.20
N VAL A 642 25.83 22.43 5.96
CA VAL A 642 24.37 22.58 6.02
C VAL A 642 23.89 22.61 7.46
N HIS A 643 22.70 23.14 7.67
CA HIS A 643 21.90 22.91 8.86
C HIS A 643 21.18 21.56 8.76
N TRP A 644 21.22 20.80 9.84
CA TRP A 644 20.50 19.53 9.99
C TRP A 644 19.32 19.76 10.92
N ASP A 645 18.10 19.75 10.40
CA ASP A 645 16.89 20.06 11.16
C ASP A 645 16.15 18.77 11.49
N TRP A 646 16.37 18.23 12.69
CA TRP A 646 15.76 16.99 13.16
C TRP A 646 14.35 17.26 13.71
N LEU A 647 13.36 16.51 13.23
CA LEU A 647 11.95 16.79 13.46
C LEU A 647 11.28 15.76 14.37
N LEU A 648 10.39 16.24 15.24
CA LEU A 648 9.55 15.40 16.09
C LEU A 648 8.18 16.02 16.30
N HIS A 649 7.13 15.22 16.17
CA HIS A 649 5.75 15.68 16.23
C HIS A 649 4.96 14.92 17.27
N SER A 650 4.17 15.63 18.09
CA SER A 650 3.36 15.07 19.16
C SER A 650 1.97 15.72 19.19
N PRO A 651 0.91 14.99 19.60
CA PRO A 651 -0.40 15.60 19.82
C PRO A 651 -0.42 16.58 21.01
N VAL A 652 0.59 16.57 21.89
CA VAL A 652 0.68 17.45 23.06
C VAL A 652 1.98 18.25 23.06
N LYS A 653 1.95 19.39 23.75
CA LYS A 653 3.10 20.32 23.83
C LYS A 653 4.31 19.66 24.50
N PHE A 654 5.51 19.99 23.99
CA PHE A 654 6.77 19.59 24.60
C PHE A 654 7.12 20.52 25.77
N ASP A 655 7.45 19.93 26.91
CA ASP A 655 8.30 20.58 27.91
C ASP A 655 9.77 20.34 27.52
N ILE A 656 10.53 21.42 27.37
CA ILE A 656 11.88 21.39 26.78
C ILE A 656 12.88 21.84 27.84
N ASN A 657 13.81 20.95 28.19
CA ASN A 657 15.02 21.32 28.89
C ASN A 657 16.15 21.56 27.87
N PRO A 658 16.50 22.82 27.57
CA PRO A 658 17.49 23.14 26.55
C PRO A 658 18.93 22.81 26.97
N VAL A 659 19.19 22.65 28.27
CA VAL A 659 20.54 22.33 28.79
C VAL A 659 20.86 20.86 28.52
N THR A 660 19.91 19.97 28.79
CA THR A 660 20.07 18.53 28.63
C THR A 660 19.51 18.00 27.30
N ALA A 661 18.92 18.87 26.48
CA ALA A 661 18.15 18.52 25.28
C ALA A 661 17.09 17.44 25.56
N THR A 662 16.42 17.55 26.71
CA THR A 662 15.35 16.63 27.12
C THR A 662 14.00 17.19 26.71
N LEU A 663 13.18 16.36 26.09
CA LEU A 663 11.88 16.66 25.51
C LEU A 663 10.84 15.76 26.19
N THR A 664 9.97 16.36 27.00
CA THR A 664 8.94 15.62 27.72
C THR A 664 7.56 15.96 27.16
N THR A 665 6.76 14.95 26.86
CA THR A 665 5.34 15.10 26.47
C THR A 665 4.47 14.29 27.43
N VAL A 666 3.44 14.92 28.01
CA VAL A 666 2.56 14.28 28.99
C VAL A 666 1.14 14.26 28.42
N ASN A 667 0.66 13.08 28.03
CA ASN A 667 -0.72 12.89 27.61
C ASN A 667 -1.54 12.33 28.78
N LYS A 668 -2.02 13.24 29.65
CA LYS A 668 -2.79 12.87 30.85
C LYS A 668 -4.09 12.15 30.51
N GLU A 669 -4.75 12.52 29.41
CA GLU A 669 -6.02 11.91 29.00
C GLU A 669 -5.83 10.44 28.60
N LYS A 670 -4.74 10.13 27.90
CA LYS A 670 -4.41 8.77 27.46
C LYS A 670 -3.52 7.99 28.44
N GLY A 671 -3.10 8.63 29.54
CA GLY A 671 -2.40 7.98 30.65
C GLY A 671 -0.96 7.58 30.38
N PHE A 672 -0.24 8.34 29.54
CA PHE A 672 1.18 8.08 29.26
C PHE A 672 2.02 9.37 29.19
N THR A 673 3.32 9.22 29.41
CA THR A 673 4.35 10.25 29.22
C THR A 673 5.41 9.72 28.26
N SER A 674 6.05 10.59 27.49
CA SER A 674 7.25 10.26 26.73
C SER A 674 8.38 11.22 27.07
N VAL A 675 9.56 10.66 27.33
CA VAL A 675 10.78 11.41 27.61
C VAL A 675 11.80 11.07 26.53
N ALA A 676 12.08 12.02 25.64
CA ALA A 676 13.12 11.90 24.62
C ALA A 676 14.33 12.76 24.99
N GLN A 677 15.55 12.29 24.69
CA GLN A 677 16.77 13.07 24.88
C GLN A 677 17.69 12.95 23.68
N LEU A 678 18.19 14.09 23.18
CA LEU A 678 19.10 14.15 22.04
C LEU A 678 20.54 14.34 22.47
N PHE A 679 21.45 13.65 21.77
CA PHE A 679 22.89 13.75 21.95
C PHE A 679 23.58 13.87 20.60
N SER A 680 24.51 14.81 20.49
CA SER A 680 25.33 15.01 19.30
C SER A 680 26.68 15.61 19.69
N GLY A 681 27.67 15.50 18.81
CA GLY A 681 28.91 16.27 18.90
C GLY A 681 28.70 17.79 18.70
N GLN A 682 27.51 18.20 18.28
CA GLN A 682 27.11 19.59 18.08
C GLN A 682 25.95 19.97 19.01
N LYS A 683 25.93 21.23 19.46
CA LYS A 683 24.81 21.76 20.24
C LYS A 683 23.60 21.99 19.32
N ALA A 684 22.42 21.55 19.76
CA ALA A 684 21.17 21.82 19.08
C ALA A 684 20.56 23.16 19.52
N THR A 685 19.95 23.87 18.58
CA THR A 685 18.92 24.88 18.88
C THR A 685 17.56 24.23 18.72
N ILE A 686 16.75 24.25 19.78
CA ILE A 686 15.46 23.54 19.80
C ILE A 686 14.31 24.56 19.83
N THR A 687 13.39 24.44 18.88
CA THR A 687 12.17 25.24 18.78
C THR A 687 10.95 24.32 18.63
N GLN A 688 9.77 24.83 18.95
CA GLN A 688 8.52 24.12 18.68
C GLN A 688 7.42 25.10 18.26
N THR A 689 6.43 24.59 17.52
CA THR A 689 5.28 25.33 17.02
C THR A 689 4.04 24.42 17.02
N ASP A 690 2.86 25.02 17.19
CA ASP A 690 1.56 24.39 17.00
C ASP A 690 0.93 24.74 15.63
N LYS A 691 1.69 25.42 14.77
CA LYS A 691 1.21 25.88 13.46
C LYS A 691 1.71 25.01 12.31
N PHE A 692 0.81 24.72 11.39
CA PHE A 692 1.13 24.21 10.07
C PHE A 692 1.74 25.31 9.18
N ALA A 693 2.53 24.91 8.18
CA ALA A 693 3.00 25.84 7.14
C ALA A 693 1.85 26.34 6.26
N ALA A 694 0.86 25.48 6.00
CA ALA A 694 -0.46 25.86 5.48
C ALA A 694 -1.54 25.14 6.32
N PRO A 695 -2.53 25.85 6.89
CA PRO A 695 -3.57 25.22 7.69
C PRO A 695 -4.48 24.32 6.84
N PRO A 696 -5.12 23.29 7.43
CA PRO A 696 -6.15 22.52 6.73
C PRO A 696 -7.32 23.43 6.34
N ASN A 697 -8.04 23.06 5.28
CA ASN A 697 -9.21 23.81 4.84
C ASN A 697 -10.47 23.36 5.60
N ASP A 698 -10.93 24.19 6.53
CA ASP A 698 -12.12 23.91 7.34
C ASP A 698 -13.39 23.75 6.50
N ALA A 699 -13.46 24.38 5.32
CA ALA A 699 -14.61 24.22 4.42
C ALA A 699 -14.73 22.79 3.85
N ASP A 700 -13.64 22.02 3.87
CA ASP A 700 -13.58 20.65 3.38
C ASP A 700 -13.75 19.61 4.51
N ALA A 701 -13.97 20.04 5.77
CA ALA A 701 -14.07 19.22 6.99
C ALA A 701 -15.38 18.42 7.12
N GLN A 702 -15.71 17.68 6.07
CA GLN A 702 -17.02 17.03 5.93
C GLN A 702 -17.10 15.67 6.64
N ARG A 703 -16.01 15.19 7.25
CA ARG A 703 -15.96 13.88 7.94
C ARG A 703 -15.87 14.02 9.45
N GLY A 704 -15.98 15.24 9.98
CA GLY A 704 -15.85 15.51 11.41
C GLY A 704 -14.40 15.47 11.86
N GLU A 705 -13.48 15.96 11.02
CA GLU A 705 -12.07 16.08 11.32
C GLU A 705 -11.84 16.85 12.63
N ASP A 706 -10.91 16.35 13.44
CA ASP A 706 -10.41 17.04 14.61
C ASP A 706 -9.14 17.82 14.21
N PHE A 707 -9.27 19.14 14.08
CA PHE A 707 -8.16 20.04 13.78
C PHE A 707 -7.46 20.58 15.02
N THR A 708 -7.55 19.87 16.16
CA THR A 708 -6.71 20.16 17.32
C THR A 708 -5.25 20.21 16.88
N ALA A 709 -4.64 21.38 17.11
CA ALA A 709 -3.30 21.68 16.62
C ALA A 709 -2.26 20.72 17.23
N PRO A 710 -1.51 19.97 16.41
CA PRO A 710 -0.40 19.16 16.90
C PRO A 710 0.81 20.05 17.18
N TRP A 711 1.74 19.55 17.97
CA TRP A 711 3.01 20.22 18.25
C TRP A 711 4.13 19.62 17.42
N SER A 712 4.85 20.49 16.71
CA SER A 712 6.00 20.14 15.88
C SER A 712 7.26 20.80 16.45
N LEU A 713 8.26 19.97 16.74
CA LEU A 713 9.54 20.37 17.28
C LEU A 713 10.63 20.21 16.23
N THR A 714 11.55 21.20 16.20
CA THR A 714 12.75 21.18 15.37
C THR A 714 13.97 21.32 16.26
N ALA A 715 14.88 20.35 16.20
CA ALA A 715 16.23 20.44 16.76
C ALA A 715 17.22 20.69 15.61
N SER A 716 17.69 21.92 15.47
CA SER A 716 18.62 22.33 14.42
C SER A 716 20.07 22.24 14.88
N PHE A 717 20.91 21.57 14.09
CA PHE A 717 22.35 21.42 14.31
C PHE A 717 23.14 22.07 13.17
N GLY A 718 24.35 22.54 13.44
CA GLY A 718 25.25 23.11 12.42
C GLY A 718 25.24 24.64 12.32
N PRO A 719 25.83 25.21 11.25
CA PRO A 719 26.20 24.53 9.99
C PRO A 719 27.39 23.56 10.08
N SER A 720 27.29 22.36 9.49
CA SER A 720 28.40 21.40 9.36
C SER A 720 28.30 20.53 8.11
N LYS A 721 29.41 19.91 7.67
CA LYS A 721 29.41 18.95 6.54
C LYS A 721 28.95 17.55 6.94
N SER A 722 29.11 17.19 8.20
CA SER A 722 28.70 15.91 8.73
C SER A 722 28.18 16.07 10.15
N ASN A 723 27.30 15.16 10.56
CA ASN A 723 26.79 15.13 11.91
C ASN A 723 26.40 13.71 12.32
N ARG A 724 26.34 13.48 13.63
CA ARG A 724 25.75 12.30 14.23
C ARG A 724 24.84 12.69 15.36
N ILE A 725 23.68 12.07 15.38
CA ILE A 725 22.63 12.35 16.35
C ILE A 725 22.18 11.02 16.94
N LEU A 726 22.32 10.88 18.26
CA LEU A 726 21.74 9.80 19.04
C LEU A 726 20.50 10.37 19.76
N THR A 727 19.36 9.71 19.61
CA THR A 727 18.15 10.01 20.36
C THR A 727 17.71 8.78 21.15
N ILE A 728 17.42 8.96 22.44
CA ILE A 728 16.86 7.90 23.30
C ILE A 728 15.49 8.37 23.77
N ILE A 729 14.46 7.58 23.52
CA ILE A 729 13.06 7.85 23.86
C ILE A 729 12.58 6.79 24.84
N GLN A 730 11.91 7.19 25.91
CA GLN A 730 11.31 6.31 26.91
C GLN A 730 9.82 6.61 27.04
N VAL A 731 8.97 5.58 26.90
CA VAL A 731 7.53 5.70 27.13
C VAL A 731 7.20 5.25 28.56
N GLU A 732 6.59 6.14 29.34
CA GLU A 732 6.06 5.85 30.67
C GLU A 732 4.57 5.54 30.58
N ALA A 733 4.19 4.32 30.94
CA ALA A 733 2.80 3.89 31.05
C ALA A 733 2.75 2.52 31.75
N ASP A 734 1.61 2.16 32.34
CA ASP A 734 1.38 0.81 32.91
C ASP A 734 2.53 0.31 33.82
N GLY A 735 3.00 1.18 34.72
CA GLY A 735 4.11 0.88 35.64
C GLY A 735 5.52 1.00 35.04
N MET A 736 5.65 1.18 33.72
CA MET A 736 6.90 1.56 33.08
C MET A 736 7.22 3.02 33.42
N GLN A 737 8.44 3.29 33.86
CA GLN A 737 8.92 4.63 34.23
C GLN A 737 10.16 4.98 33.43
N ALA A 738 10.32 6.26 33.06
CA ALA A 738 11.57 6.72 32.49
C ALA A 738 12.62 6.78 33.60
N VAL A 739 13.84 6.43 33.23
CA VAL A 739 14.99 6.51 34.12
C VAL A 739 15.92 7.59 33.62
N GLN A 740 16.69 8.18 34.54
CA GLN A 740 17.72 9.13 34.17
C GLN A 740 18.74 8.46 33.24
N ILE A 741 19.13 9.15 32.17
CA ILE A 741 20.20 8.72 31.29
C ILE A 741 21.51 9.27 31.84
N MET A 742 22.37 8.37 32.33
CA MET A 742 23.71 8.74 32.78
C MET A 742 24.67 8.69 31.59
N LYS A 743 25.36 9.79 31.32
CA LYS A 743 26.31 9.91 30.21
C LYS A 743 27.74 9.97 30.75
N GLU A 744 28.59 9.10 30.22
CA GLU A 744 30.04 9.13 30.45
C GLU A 744 30.76 9.03 29.09
N GLY A 745 31.28 10.16 28.61
CA GLY A 745 31.83 10.25 27.26
C GLY A 745 30.80 9.90 26.18
N ASN A 746 31.07 8.81 25.45
CA ASN A 746 30.21 8.26 24.39
C ASN A 746 29.36 7.06 24.86
N ALA A 747 29.34 6.77 26.17
CA ALA A 747 28.51 5.74 26.77
C ALA A 747 27.31 6.35 27.51
N PHE A 748 26.14 5.72 27.37
CA PHE A 748 24.86 6.14 27.89
C PHE A 748 24.21 4.97 28.63
N ARG A 749 23.99 5.12 29.93
CA ARG A 749 23.28 4.14 30.75
C ARG A 749 21.84 4.57 30.95
N CYS A 750 20.91 3.76 30.48
CA CYS A 750 19.46 3.96 30.57
C CYS A 750 18.80 2.73 31.22
N GLY A 751 18.84 2.69 32.55
CA GLY A 751 18.37 1.54 33.34
C GLY A 751 19.27 0.32 33.11
N GLU A 752 18.67 -0.77 32.63
CA GLU A 752 19.37 -2.02 32.29
C GLU A 752 20.17 -1.92 30.99
N TRP A 753 20.01 -0.85 30.20
CA TRP A 753 20.66 -0.71 28.90
C TRP A 753 21.92 0.15 28.99
N THR A 754 23.01 -0.36 28.43
CA THR A 754 24.22 0.39 28.09
C THR A 754 24.24 0.61 26.60
N ILE A 755 24.34 1.87 26.17
CA ILE A 755 24.41 2.27 24.76
C ILE A 755 25.73 3.03 24.57
N GLU A 756 26.60 2.57 23.68
CA GLU A 756 27.79 3.29 23.24
C GLU A 756 27.60 3.76 21.80
N ALA A 757 27.70 5.06 21.55
CA ALA A 757 27.55 5.64 20.22
C ALA A 757 28.70 6.60 19.90
N GLU A 758 29.35 6.43 18.76
CA GLU A 758 30.41 7.36 18.33
C GLU A 758 29.80 8.64 17.75
N LEU A 759 29.80 9.73 18.52
CA LEU A 759 29.20 11.01 18.12
C LEU A 759 30.13 11.95 17.33
N ASP A 760 31.43 11.66 17.25
CA ASP A 760 32.36 12.43 16.41
C ASP A 760 32.30 11.93 14.96
N ALA A 761 31.63 12.70 14.10
CA ALA A 761 31.48 12.40 12.68
C ALA A 761 32.80 12.30 11.89
N LYS A 762 33.95 12.66 12.48
CA LYS A 762 35.29 12.43 11.88
C LYS A 762 35.79 10.99 12.02
N ARG A 763 35.23 10.22 12.95
CA ARG A 763 35.56 8.80 13.17
C ARG A 763 34.54 7.91 12.46
N PRO A 764 34.80 6.64 12.15
CA PRO A 764 33.78 5.73 11.61
C PRO A 764 32.57 5.60 12.55
N GLY A 765 31.37 5.42 11.98
CA GLY A 765 30.17 5.20 12.78
C GLY A 765 30.29 3.91 13.57
N ARG A 766 29.93 3.95 14.85
CA ARG A 766 29.94 2.79 15.75
C ARG A 766 28.77 2.88 16.72
N LEU A 767 28.06 1.78 16.91
CA LEU A 767 26.99 1.64 17.88
C LEU A 767 27.09 0.28 18.56
N TYR A 768 27.07 0.26 19.89
CA TYR A 768 27.02 -0.97 20.69
C TYR A 768 25.93 -0.80 21.75
N ILE A 769 24.98 -1.73 21.80
CA ILE A 769 23.86 -1.69 22.75
C ILE A 769 23.86 -3.01 23.49
N ARG A 770 23.89 -2.98 24.82
CA ARG A 770 23.85 -4.17 25.68
C ARG A 770 22.79 -4.03 26.75
N ASN A 771 22.01 -5.08 26.96
CA ASN A 771 21.18 -5.24 28.13
C ASN A 771 21.99 -5.94 29.23
N ASN A 772 22.20 -5.27 30.35
CA ASN A 772 23.02 -5.77 31.46
C ASN A 772 22.33 -6.87 32.28
N ARG A 773 21.01 -7.07 32.10
CA ARG A 773 20.23 -8.07 32.83
C ARG A 773 20.14 -9.40 32.10
N ASN A 774 19.89 -9.38 30.78
CA ASN A 774 19.70 -10.60 29.99
C ASN A 774 20.79 -10.84 28.93
N ASN A 775 21.77 -9.94 28.81
CA ASN A 775 22.88 -10.00 27.85
C ASN A 775 22.49 -9.92 26.37
N ALA A 776 21.28 -9.45 26.01
CA ALA A 776 21.00 -9.08 24.62
C ALA A 776 21.97 -7.99 24.16
N VAL A 777 22.58 -8.18 22.99
CA VAL A 777 23.60 -7.28 22.45
C VAL A 777 23.33 -6.97 20.99
N PHE A 778 23.47 -5.70 20.62
CA PHE A 778 23.60 -5.25 19.24
C PHE A 778 24.95 -4.56 19.03
N SER A 779 25.59 -4.80 17.89
CA SER A 779 26.84 -4.14 17.50
C SER A 779 26.82 -3.73 16.02
N TYR A 780 27.34 -2.53 15.74
CA TYR A 780 27.59 -2.01 14.40
C TYR A 780 28.92 -1.23 14.37
N GLY A 781 29.68 -1.37 13.29
CA GLY A 781 30.93 -0.63 13.06
C GLY A 781 32.14 -1.15 13.85
N ASN A 782 32.03 -2.31 14.49
CA ASN A 782 33.13 -3.04 15.11
C ASN A 782 33.26 -4.41 14.45
N LYS A 783 34.44 -4.72 13.91
CA LYS A 783 34.72 -6.03 13.28
C LYS A 783 34.87 -7.16 14.30
N LYS A 784 35.22 -6.83 15.54
CA LYS A 784 35.44 -7.80 16.62
C LYS A 784 34.66 -7.40 17.89
N PRO A 785 33.32 -7.40 17.87
CA PRO A 785 32.55 -7.05 19.06
C PRO A 785 32.59 -8.17 20.10
N GLU A 786 32.46 -7.79 21.36
CA GLU A 786 32.18 -8.73 22.44
C GLU A 786 30.70 -9.11 22.40
N ILE A 787 30.43 -10.39 22.18
CA ILE A 787 29.11 -10.99 22.15
C ILE A 787 29.11 -12.15 23.16
N ASN A 788 28.20 -12.12 24.13
CA ASN A 788 28.09 -13.15 25.16
C ASN A 788 29.43 -13.47 25.89
N GLY A 789 30.25 -12.45 26.14
CA GLY A 789 31.56 -12.60 26.80
C GLY A 789 32.68 -13.14 25.91
N GLU A 790 32.41 -13.40 24.62
CA GLU A 790 33.40 -13.87 23.65
C GLU A 790 33.62 -12.84 22.53
N THR A 791 34.79 -12.87 21.90
CA THR A 791 35.05 -12.02 20.73
C THR A 791 34.44 -12.64 19.48
N TYR A 792 33.37 -12.05 18.96
CA TYR A 792 32.78 -12.44 17.68
C TYR A 792 33.55 -11.80 16.52
N SER A 793 33.70 -12.48 15.38
CA SER A 793 34.40 -11.93 14.20
C SER A 793 33.41 -11.71 13.05
N CYS A 794 33.04 -10.45 12.82
CA CYS A 794 32.14 -10.08 11.72
C CYS A 794 32.79 -10.34 10.36
N LYS A 795 31.98 -10.75 9.38
CA LYS A 795 32.39 -10.92 7.99
C LYS A 795 32.82 -9.58 7.41
N GLU A 796 31.99 -8.54 7.61
CA GLU A 796 32.26 -7.18 7.18
C GLU A 796 32.46 -6.23 8.38
N LYS A 797 33.30 -5.19 8.19
CA LYS A 797 33.62 -4.25 9.28
C LYS A 797 32.40 -3.44 9.74
N ASP A 798 31.53 -3.11 8.80
CA ASP A 798 30.32 -2.33 9.04
C ASP A 798 29.09 -3.22 9.21
N ALA A 799 29.21 -4.54 9.31
CA ALA A 799 28.07 -5.43 9.53
C ALA A 799 27.34 -5.09 10.84
N SER A 800 26.03 -5.32 10.85
CA SER A 800 25.22 -5.28 12.07
C SER A 800 25.16 -6.69 12.65
N VAL A 801 25.40 -6.83 13.95
CA VAL A 801 25.34 -8.10 14.67
C VAL A 801 24.33 -7.98 15.80
N LEU A 802 23.43 -8.95 15.92
CA LEU A 802 22.49 -9.07 17.03
C LEU A 802 22.73 -10.41 17.74
N PHE A 803 22.84 -10.39 19.05
CA PHE A 803 22.70 -11.55 19.92
C PHE A 803 21.47 -11.36 20.79
N ASP A 804 20.45 -12.18 20.57
CA ASP A 804 19.17 -12.09 21.25
C ASP A 804 18.46 -13.46 21.28
N SER A 805 17.36 -13.55 22.02
CA SER A 805 16.42 -14.66 21.90
C SER A 805 15.55 -14.48 20.66
N ILE A 806 15.55 -15.49 19.80
CA ILE A 806 14.83 -15.52 18.52
C ILE A 806 14.06 -16.83 18.48
N ASN A 807 12.72 -16.73 18.48
CA ASN A 807 11.83 -17.89 18.59
C ASN A 807 12.19 -18.81 19.78
N GLY A 808 12.53 -18.20 20.93
CA GLY A 808 12.88 -18.90 22.17
C GLY A 808 14.31 -19.46 22.24
N LYS A 809 15.18 -19.18 21.26
CA LYS A 809 16.59 -19.62 21.26
C LYS A 809 17.53 -18.43 21.21
N TRP A 810 18.54 -18.41 22.09
CA TRP A 810 19.59 -17.39 22.05
C TRP A 810 20.58 -17.69 20.93
N GLU A 811 20.70 -16.78 19.98
CA GLU A 811 21.59 -16.95 18.83
C GLU A 811 22.18 -15.61 18.37
N THR A 812 23.30 -15.69 17.66
CA THR A 812 23.95 -14.54 17.03
C THR A 812 23.58 -14.50 15.55
N GLN A 813 23.00 -13.38 15.11
CA GLN A 813 22.70 -13.08 13.72
C GLN A 813 23.58 -11.93 13.23
N GLU A 814 24.02 -11.98 11.97
CA GLU A 814 24.81 -10.95 11.32
C GLU A 814 24.17 -10.56 9.99
N MET A 815 24.11 -9.26 9.70
CA MET A 815 23.55 -8.75 8.46
C MET A 815 24.36 -7.57 7.93
N SER A 816 24.78 -7.68 6.67
CA SER A 816 25.27 -6.57 5.84
C SER A 816 24.12 -6.01 5.00
N ASP A 817 24.35 -4.84 4.37
CA ASP A 817 23.37 -4.21 3.48
C ASP A 817 22.87 -5.21 2.43
N GLN A 818 21.55 -5.38 2.38
CA GLN A 818 20.90 -6.28 1.45
C GLN A 818 20.85 -5.66 0.06
N ARG A 819 21.02 -6.48 -0.99
CA ARG A 819 20.99 -6.01 -2.38
C ARG A 819 19.64 -5.36 -2.68
N ILE A 820 19.69 -4.16 -3.25
CA ILE A 820 18.49 -3.40 -3.61
C ILE A 820 17.80 -4.05 -4.81
N GLN A 821 16.51 -4.32 -4.65
CA GLN A 821 15.65 -4.82 -5.72
C GLN A 821 14.88 -3.66 -6.37
N THR A 822 15.23 -3.31 -7.62
CA THR A 822 14.67 -2.14 -8.31
C THR A 822 13.48 -2.49 -9.19
N MET A 823 12.52 -1.56 -9.33
CA MET A 823 11.34 -1.68 -10.19
C MET A 823 11.59 -1.28 -11.66
N GLY A 824 12.86 -1.01 -12.01
CA GLY A 824 13.27 -0.42 -13.29
C GLY A 824 13.22 1.11 -13.30
N LYS A 825 13.32 1.69 -14.50
CA LYS A 825 13.37 3.16 -14.70
C LYS A 825 12.01 3.70 -15.11
N TRP A 826 11.60 4.80 -14.49
CA TRP A 826 10.32 5.49 -14.68
C TRP A 826 10.53 6.93 -15.13
#